data_AF-A0A812XUV1-F1
#
_entry.id   AF-A0A812XUV1-F1
#
_cell.length_a   1.000
_cell.length_b   1.000
_cell.length_c   1.000
_cell.angle_alpha   90.00
_cell.angle_beta   90.00
_cell.angle_gamma   90.00
#
_symmetry.space_group_name_H-M   'P 1'
#
loop_
_entity.id
_entity.type
_entity.pdbx_description
1 polymer ?
#
loop_
_entity_poly.entity_id
_entity_poly.type
_entity_poly.pdbx_seq_one_letter_code
_entity_poly.pdbx_strand_id
1 'polypeptide(L)'
;MSDHNQPTHKTGRLTPPRSKRSKSIDQLPSEIKPPKDADEVLGAIEGVEKQLESLRTAHEEHRRVTAELAARRAQIEEAADFVEARESELATLEVELAQMREELEERESEIVQRASGLEQRESQLAQHAEKIEELEAVVQDKSDQIDQRVEELDKQLEGISIRKDELAKLEEQARERIEKDNELEAKLTQVSEDLAKTKATLGGREIELKDRAKAVEELSIQVGLLEQQLNEQSEKAHADEESSLKLVEEMQSQLDEAESKIAQHEEAMQRALDRVDELESSAQKQSKQLEEATKTIAEFGSIEQSQAESIAKIEELKAQLDQAPTSEQITKLQSELEKTSSKYESAQSEVASLKDQLEASPTDEQIQQLQTELESATSKHESALAEVASLKDQLNVIGESATQDIEQSSAKIDELTQALKDANAKLEQTQQDHEQIQSQLKAKLEEALTSSQQLESSTGAHQATIDELKLQIEKRDDQIETIRSKYDELSNQLLEAEESSEKQTADAQEANKQIERLGELLDAAAQREQELLTKIEELQEQMNSAASESASRTDEWAQVRRERLDKVKSILRQQSDKVRRATEALRDRYDQCEKVLLKRSELVEAYQAVADAQAKLAKREARSGTLLGLSGLGLLLMMIAGISWFVAGQVQPGQYAATVTVAANAGERALTSDDLASWQGYIEQMVSDPQFIEQAASRMKRRGIDSLSVAGTLSAHMQDSLDITSSEPGTITMEYRGDGSARTQRVLDTFAMTVTSQANSARARRIDGALTTIEAQAQVGDSPLDTSRIETAGMIFGGSSFATFLFGGIFWRRLAKMKANFERDSRVEPLFDEESWEVEGQDL
;
A
#
# COMPACT_ATOMS: atom_id res chain seq x y z
N MET A 1 -17.90 43.00 -86.81
CA MET A 1 -18.00 42.15 -88.01
C MET A 1 -19.29 42.59 -88.68
N SER A 2 -19.29 43.19 -89.88
CA SER A 2 -18.61 42.82 -91.13
C SER A 2 -19.19 41.52 -91.71
N ASP A 3 -19.70 41.48 -92.94
CA ASP A 3 -19.80 42.58 -93.92
C ASP A 3 -20.83 42.29 -95.05
N HIS A 4 -21.44 43.35 -95.61
CA HIS A 4 -22.20 43.38 -96.88
C HIS A 4 -23.44 42.45 -97.00
N ASN A 5 -24.43 42.67 -97.89
CA ASN A 5 -24.45 43.46 -99.14
C ASN A 5 -25.79 44.22 -99.35
N GLN A 6 -25.85 45.14 -100.34
CA GLN A 6 -26.92 46.16 -100.50
C GLN A 6 -27.90 45.94 -101.69
N PRO A 7 -29.07 46.63 -101.69
CA PRO A 7 -30.09 46.58 -102.75
C PRO A 7 -29.93 47.66 -103.84
N THR A 8 -30.67 47.61 -104.96
CA THR A 8 -30.92 48.79 -105.85
C THR A 8 -32.22 48.74 -106.68
N HIS A 9 -32.72 49.93 -107.04
CA HIS A 9 -33.92 50.20 -107.86
C HIS A 9 -33.71 50.08 -109.39
N LYS A 10 -34.83 50.03 -110.14
CA LYS A 10 -35.14 50.84 -111.36
C LYS A 10 -36.64 50.68 -111.73
N THR A 11 -37.53 51.65 -111.51
CA THR A 11 -37.85 52.85 -112.33
C THR A 11 -38.33 52.59 -113.77
N GLY A 12 -39.60 52.89 -114.06
CA GLY A 12 -40.16 52.96 -115.42
C GLY A 12 -41.51 53.70 -115.47
N ARG A 13 -41.56 54.87 -116.11
CA ARG A 13 -42.80 55.63 -116.42
C ARG A 13 -43.33 55.24 -117.80
N LEU A 14 -44.64 55.42 -118.06
CA LEU A 14 -45.18 56.42 -119.03
C LEU A 14 -46.72 56.38 -119.16
N THR A 15 -47.30 57.53 -119.55
CA THR A 15 -48.72 57.76 -119.91
C THR A 15 -48.78 58.96 -120.89
N PRO A 16 -49.96 59.40 -121.36
CA PRO A 16 -50.81 58.94 -122.48
C PRO A 16 -50.52 59.83 -123.76
N PRO A 17 -51.43 60.42 -124.59
CA PRO A 17 -52.85 60.18 -124.94
C PRO A 17 -53.25 60.28 -126.46
N ARG A 18 -54.54 60.03 -126.76
CA ARG A 18 -55.41 60.70 -127.78
C ARG A 18 -55.06 60.68 -129.31
N SER A 19 -55.93 60.05 -130.13
CA SER A 19 -57.03 60.72 -130.91
C SER A 19 -57.30 60.34 -132.40
N LYS A 20 -58.61 60.32 -132.75
CA LYS A 20 -59.30 60.84 -133.97
C LYS A 20 -58.97 60.40 -135.44
N ARG A 21 -59.94 59.66 -136.03
CA ARG A 21 -60.87 60.07 -137.13
C ARG A 21 -60.50 59.88 -138.64
N SER A 22 -61.44 59.25 -139.39
CA SER A 22 -61.68 59.29 -140.88
C SER A 22 -60.63 58.61 -141.80
N LYS A 23 -60.85 58.25 -143.09
CA LYS A 23 -61.95 58.34 -144.12
C LYS A 23 -61.72 57.20 -145.19
N SER A 24 -62.36 56.94 -146.34
CA SER A 24 -63.49 57.43 -147.20
C SER A 24 -63.78 56.43 -148.38
N ILE A 25 -64.83 56.66 -149.21
CA ILE A 25 -64.91 56.37 -150.68
C ILE A 25 -65.08 54.89 -151.14
N ASP A 26 -65.84 54.49 -152.17
CA ASP A 26 -66.98 55.06 -152.98
C ASP A 26 -67.65 53.93 -153.82
N GLN A 27 -68.91 54.10 -154.27
CA GLN A 27 -69.33 54.10 -155.71
C GLN A 27 -70.87 54.18 -155.93
N LEU A 28 -71.25 54.66 -157.13
CA LEU A 28 -72.58 54.96 -157.73
C LEU A 28 -72.47 54.62 -159.26
N PRO A 29 -73.51 54.63 -160.17
CA PRO A 29 -74.54 55.70 -160.32
C PRO A 29 -75.90 55.42 -161.07
N SER A 30 -76.78 56.45 -161.08
CA SER A 30 -77.64 57.00 -162.17
C SER A 30 -78.60 56.17 -163.09
N GLU A 31 -79.92 56.34 -162.88
CA GLU A 31 -80.89 57.20 -163.65
C GLU A 31 -81.45 56.99 -165.11
N ILE A 32 -82.76 57.33 -165.25
CA ILE A 32 -83.57 57.87 -166.40
C ILE A 32 -83.97 57.00 -167.64
N LYS A 33 -85.30 56.87 -167.93
CA LYS A 33 -85.99 57.34 -169.20
C LYS A 33 -87.51 56.99 -169.38
N PRO A 34 -88.37 57.98 -169.72
CA PRO A 34 -89.58 57.88 -170.59
C PRO A 34 -89.24 58.29 -172.08
N PRO A 35 -90.11 58.29 -173.16
CA PRO A 35 -91.46 58.92 -173.25
C PRO A 35 -92.50 58.43 -174.35
N LYS A 36 -93.64 59.15 -174.45
CA LYS A 36 -94.55 59.58 -175.58
C LYS A 36 -94.24 59.21 -177.07
N ASP A 37 -95.15 59.30 -178.08
CA ASP A 37 -96.48 59.97 -178.26
C ASP A 37 -97.46 59.17 -179.22
N ALA A 38 -98.19 59.78 -180.19
CA ALA A 38 -99.52 59.33 -180.71
C ALA A 38 -99.66 58.96 -182.24
N ASP A 39 -100.92 58.83 -182.71
CA ASP A 39 -101.48 58.42 -184.03
C ASP A 39 -101.35 56.92 -184.42
N GLU A 40 -102.31 56.23 -185.07
CA GLU A 40 -103.50 56.63 -185.86
C GLU A 40 -104.84 55.97 -185.42
N VAL A 41 -105.97 56.43 -185.98
CA VAL A 41 -107.33 55.95 -185.71
C VAL A 41 -107.95 55.23 -186.91
N LEU A 42 -108.13 53.89 -186.85
CA LEU A 42 -109.26 53.11 -187.43
C LEU A 42 -109.14 51.57 -187.26
N GLY A 43 -108.89 51.09 -186.03
CA GLY A 43 -109.04 49.66 -185.65
C GLY A 43 -110.13 49.40 -184.60
N ALA A 44 -110.98 50.39 -184.35
CA ALA A 44 -111.62 50.66 -183.06
C ALA A 44 -112.87 49.81 -182.71
N ILE A 45 -112.94 48.55 -183.18
CA ILE A 45 -114.00 47.60 -182.78
C ILE A 45 -113.42 46.29 -182.22
N GLU A 46 -112.21 45.87 -182.62
CA GLU A 46 -111.54 44.68 -182.07
C GLU A 46 -110.75 44.96 -180.77
N GLY A 47 -110.43 46.24 -180.50
CA GLY A 47 -109.56 46.62 -179.37
C GLY A 47 -110.19 46.58 -177.97
N VAL A 48 -111.52 46.68 -177.87
CA VAL A 48 -112.21 46.90 -176.58
C VAL A 48 -112.22 45.63 -175.70
N GLU A 49 -112.42 44.46 -176.30
CA GLU A 49 -112.43 43.19 -175.56
C GLU A 49 -111.04 42.85 -175.01
N LYS A 50 -110.00 43.06 -175.82
CA LYS A 50 -108.59 42.84 -175.41
C LYS A 50 -108.15 43.73 -174.25
N GLN A 51 -108.63 44.98 -174.19
CA GLN A 51 -108.31 45.87 -173.07
C GLN A 51 -108.99 45.44 -171.76
N LEU A 52 -110.25 44.99 -171.80
CA LEU A 52 -110.95 44.48 -170.61
C LEU A 52 -110.27 43.23 -170.03
N GLU A 53 -109.75 42.34 -170.88
CA GLU A 53 -109.03 41.16 -170.42
C GLU A 53 -107.69 41.52 -169.76
N SER A 54 -106.93 42.46 -170.36
CA SER A 54 -105.66 42.96 -169.77
C SER A 54 -105.83 43.67 -168.42
N LEU A 55 -106.95 44.38 -168.21
CA LEU A 55 -107.29 44.99 -166.93
C LEU A 55 -107.61 43.95 -165.85
N ARG A 56 -108.17 42.80 -166.25
CA ARG A 56 -108.51 41.71 -165.33
C ARG A 56 -107.25 41.02 -164.80
N THR A 57 -106.31 40.69 -165.69
CA THR A 57 -105.01 40.09 -165.30
C THR A 57 -104.20 41.05 -164.42
N ALA A 58 -104.14 42.33 -164.75
CA ALA A 58 -103.44 43.33 -163.94
C ALA A 58 -104.01 43.47 -162.52
N HIS A 59 -105.34 43.32 -162.34
CA HIS A 59 -105.96 43.38 -161.02
C HIS A 59 -105.71 42.12 -160.18
N GLU A 60 -105.58 40.95 -160.81
CA GLU A 60 -105.23 39.69 -160.14
C GLU A 60 -103.75 39.67 -159.74
N GLU A 61 -102.85 40.18 -160.58
CA GLU A 61 -101.44 40.41 -160.21
C GLU A 61 -101.30 41.38 -159.03
N HIS A 62 -102.00 42.52 -159.06
CA HIS A 62 -101.97 43.47 -157.94
C HIS A 62 -102.48 42.83 -156.64
N ARG A 63 -103.56 42.03 -156.70
CA ARG A 63 -104.04 41.29 -155.51
C ARG A 63 -102.97 40.32 -154.99
N ARG A 64 -102.29 39.59 -155.88
CA ARG A 64 -101.21 38.65 -155.49
C ARG A 64 -100.05 39.38 -154.82
N VAL A 65 -99.62 40.52 -155.36
CA VAL A 65 -98.55 41.34 -154.76
C VAL A 65 -98.97 41.89 -153.39
N THR A 66 -100.20 42.36 -153.21
CA THR A 66 -100.68 42.80 -151.89
C THR A 66 -100.74 41.67 -150.86
N ALA A 67 -101.08 40.44 -151.28
CA ALA A 67 -101.05 39.28 -150.41
C ALA A 67 -99.61 38.86 -150.04
N GLU A 68 -98.68 38.89 -151.00
CA GLU A 68 -97.26 38.59 -150.76
C GLU A 68 -96.61 39.63 -149.82
N LEU A 69 -96.94 40.91 -149.97
CA LEU A 69 -96.48 41.97 -149.06
C LEU A 69 -97.06 41.83 -147.65
N ALA A 70 -98.34 41.42 -147.52
CA ALA A 70 -98.92 41.12 -146.22
C ALA A 70 -98.25 39.91 -145.54
N ALA A 71 -97.97 38.84 -146.29
CA ALA A 71 -97.27 37.67 -145.79
C ALA A 71 -95.83 37.99 -145.35
N ARG A 72 -95.07 38.77 -146.15
CA ARG A 72 -93.74 39.25 -145.75
C ARG A 72 -93.77 40.15 -144.52
N ARG A 73 -94.81 40.97 -144.35
CA ARG A 73 -94.97 41.80 -143.13
C ARG A 73 -95.17 40.93 -141.89
N ALA A 74 -96.05 39.93 -141.96
CA ALA A 74 -96.25 38.97 -140.86
C ALA A 74 -94.97 38.20 -140.51
N GLN A 75 -94.17 37.79 -141.50
CA GLN A 75 -92.87 37.15 -141.27
C GLN A 75 -91.82 38.09 -140.63
N ILE A 76 -91.89 39.39 -140.89
CA ILE A 76 -91.02 40.39 -140.24
C ILE A 76 -91.47 40.64 -138.79
N GLU A 77 -92.77 40.58 -138.53
CA GLU A 77 -93.39 40.72 -137.20
C GLU A 77 -93.03 39.49 -136.33
N GLU A 78 -93.23 38.27 -136.84
CA GLU A 78 -92.81 37.01 -136.22
C GLU A 78 -91.29 36.94 -135.96
N ALA A 79 -90.47 37.48 -136.88
CA ALA A 79 -89.03 37.58 -136.70
C ALA A 79 -88.61 38.66 -135.68
N ALA A 80 -89.41 39.72 -135.49
CA ALA A 80 -89.16 40.73 -134.46
C ALA A 80 -89.49 40.18 -133.07
N ASP A 81 -90.65 39.52 -132.90
CA ASP A 81 -91.05 38.86 -131.67
C ASP A 81 -90.01 37.82 -131.21
N PHE A 82 -89.44 37.05 -132.16
CA PHE A 82 -88.37 36.10 -131.87
C PHE A 82 -87.05 36.77 -131.44
N VAL A 83 -86.73 37.95 -131.98
CA VAL A 83 -85.55 38.72 -131.54
C VAL A 83 -85.77 39.31 -130.15
N GLU A 84 -86.93 39.91 -129.88
CA GLU A 84 -87.26 40.47 -128.55
C GLU A 84 -87.27 39.38 -127.47
N ALA A 85 -87.85 38.21 -127.75
CA ALA A 85 -87.77 37.04 -126.87
C ALA A 85 -86.31 36.64 -126.58
N ARG A 86 -85.46 36.60 -127.61
CA ARG A 86 -84.05 36.21 -127.45
C ARG A 86 -83.18 37.27 -126.78
N GLU A 87 -83.50 38.55 -126.94
CA GLU A 87 -82.89 39.64 -126.16
C GLU A 87 -83.28 39.52 -124.68
N SER A 88 -84.51 39.10 -124.36
CA SER A 88 -84.92 38.83 -122.98
C SER A 88 -84.18 37.63 -122.35
N GLU A 89 -83.96 36.54 -123.10
CA GLU A 89 -83.15 35.39 -122.66
C GLU A 89 -81.69 35.79 -122.37
N LEU A 90 -81.09 36.61 -123.26
CA LEU A 90 -79.75 37.13 -123.07
C LEU A 90 -79.65 38.05 -121.85
N ALA A 91 -80.65 38.91 -121.61
CA ALA A 91 -80.70 39.75 -120.42
C ALA A 91 -80.78 38.92 -119.12
N THR A 92 -81.54 37.81 -119.11
CA THR A 92 -81.55 36.90 -117.95
C THR A 92 -80.20 36.19 -117.74
N LEU A 93 -79.55 35.75 -118.82
CA LEU A 93 -78.23 35.11 -118.75
C LEU A 93 -77.12 36.09 -118.31
N GLU A 94 -77.20 37.37 -118.68
CA GLU A 94 -76.28 38.40 -118.17
C GLU A 94 -76.45 38.63 -116.66
N VAL A 95 -77.68 38.56 -116.13
CA VAL A 95 -77.95 38.64 -114.69
C VAL A 95 -77.44 37.39 -113.96
N GLU A 96 -77.69 36.18 -114.47
CA GLU A 96 -77.15 34.94 -113.89
C GLU A 96 -75.61 34.92 -113.89
N LEU A 97 -74.98 35.39 -114.97
CA LEU A 97 -73.52 35.53 -115.06
C LEU A 97 -72.96 36.61 -114.13
N ALA A 98 -73.74 37.64 -113.77
CA ALA A 98 -73.36 38.61 -112.76
C ALA A 98 -73.43 37.99 -111.34
N GLN A 99 -74.52 37.29 -111.01
CA GLN A 99 -74.67 36.62 -109.71
C GLN A 99 -73.62 35.53 -109.49
N MET A 100 -73.31 34.71 -110.50
CA MET A 100 -72.24 33.71 -110.39
C MET A 100 -70.84 34.32 -110.22
N ARG A 101 -70.62 35.58 -110.64
CA ARG A 101 -69.36 36.30 -110.35
C ARG A 101 -69.33 36.80 -108.91
N GLU A 102 -70.43 37.36 -108.42
CA GLU A 102 -70.57 37.81 -107.04
C GLU A 102 -70.36 36.64 -106.05
N GLU A 103 -70.97 35.48 -106.31
CA GLU A 103 -70.72 34.23 -105.55
C GLU A 103 -69.26 33.75 -105.60
N LEU A 104 -68.54 33.99 -106.70
CA LEU A 104 -67.14 33.58 -106.84
C LEU A 104 -66.20 34.55 -106.12
N GLU A 105 -66.45 35.86 -106.20
CA GLU A 105 -65.71 36.88 -105.44
C GLU A 105 -65.93 36.71 -103.92
N GLU A 106 -67.15 36.38 -103.47
CA GLU A 106 -67.43 36.05 -102.06
C GLU A 106 -66.64 34.80 -101.62
N ARG A 107 -66.69 33.71 -102.38
CA ARG A 107 -65.93 32.47 -102.09
C ARG A 107 -64.42 32.67 -102.13
N GLU A 108 -63.90 33.48 -103.04
CA GLU A 108 -62.47 33.82 -103.07
C GLU A 108 -62.08 34.60 -101.81
N SER A 109 -62.93 35.54 -101.36
CA SER A 109 -62.71 36.27 -100.11
C SER A 109 -62.73 35.36 -98.87
N GLU A 110 -63.63 34.36 -98.81
CA GLU A 110 -63.63 33.35 -97.75
C GLU A 110 -62.35 32.50 -97.76
N ILE A 111 -61.89 32.07 -98.94
CA ILE A 111 -60.68 31.25 -99.08
C ILE A 111 -59.45 32.04 -98.62
N VAL A 112 -59.34 33.32 -98.96
CA VAL A 112 -58.26 34.20 -98.49
C VAL A 112 -58.31 34.37 -96.97
N GLN A 113 -59.48 34.59 -96.37
CA GLN A 113 -59.61 34.67 -94.90
C GLN A 113 -59.21 33.35 -94.22
N ARG A 114 -59.67 32.21 -94.75
CA ARG A 114 -59.31 30.87 -94.23
C ARG A 114 -57.82 30.59 -94.36
N ALA A 115 -57.18 31.02 -95.47
CA ALA A 115 -55.74 30.91 -95.66
C ALA A 115 -54.96 31.73 -94.60
N SER A 116 -55.30 33.00 -94.39
CA SER A 116 -54.64 33.81 -93.34
C SER A 116 -54.87 33.25 -91.92
N GLY A 117 -56.03 32.64 -91.67
CA GLY A 117 -56.33 31.97 -90.40
C GLY A 117 -55.60 30.65 -90.20
N LEU A 118 -55.15 30.00 -91.28
CA LEU A 118 -54.26 28.83 -91.22
C LEU A 118 -52.80 29.26 -91.02
N GLU A 119 -52.32 30.26 -91.76
CA GLU A 119 -50.98 30.85 -91.60
C GLU A 119 -50.74 31.35 -90.15
N GLN A 120 -51.74 32.00 -89.55
CA GLN A 120 -51.68 32.41 -88.14
C GLN A 120 -51.57 31.20 -87.18
N ARG A 121 -52.26 30.08 -87.46
CA ARG A 121 -52.19 28.86 -86.63
C ARG A 121 -50.89 28.11 -86.83
N GLU A 122 -50.34 28.08 -88.04
CA GLU A 122 -49.04 27.50 -88.35
C GLU A 122 -47.92 28.26 -87.62
N SER A 123 -47.98 29.59 -87.62
CA SER A 123 -47.10 30.46 -86.82
C SER A 123 -47.21 30.19 -85.31
N GLN A 124 -48.43 29.98 -84.79
CA GLN A 124 -48.65 29.60 -83.38
C GLN A 124 -48.10 28.20 -83.06
N LEU A 125 -48.31 27.22 -83.93
CA LEU A 125 -47.77 25.86 -83.76
C LEU A 125 -46.25 25.84 -83.78
N ALA A 126 -45.61 26.64 -84.65
CA ALA A 126 -44.16 26.81 -84.65
C ALA A 126 -43.65 27.39 -83.31
N GLN A 127 -44.29 28.44 -82.78
CA GLN A 127 -43.96 29.01 -81.46
C GLN A 127 -44.25 28.06 -80.28
N HIS A 128 -45.14 27.08 -80.44
CA HIS A 128 -45.37 26.05 -79.45
C HIS A 128 -44.34 24.92 -79.55
N ALA A 129 -43.90 24.54 -80.74
CA ALA A 129 -42.82 23.58 -80.94
C ALA A 129 -41.48 24.10 -80.38
N GLU A 130 -41.12 25.36 -80.68
CA GLU A 130 -39.92 26.03 -80.16
C GLU A 130 -39.88 26.02 -78.61
N LYS A 131 -41.03 26.23 -77.95
CA LYS A 131 -41.14 26.16 -76.49
C LYS A 131 -41.12 24.75 -75.92
N ILE A 132 -41.53 23.74 -76.68
CA ILE A 132 -41.40 22.34 -76.28
C ILE A 132 -39.92 21.94 -76.35
N GLU A 133 -39.21 22.31 -77.41
CA GLU A 133 -37.76 22.11 -77.55
C GLU A 133 -36.96 22.81 -76.43
N GLU A 134 -37.32 24.06 -76.07
CA GLU A 134 -36.75 24.78 -74.92
C GLU A 134 -37.01 24.05 -73.59
N LEU A 135 -38.23 23.54 -73.37
CA LEU A 135 -38.58 22.81 -72.16
C LEU A 135 -37.91 21.42 -72.07
N GLU A 136 -37.80 20.70 -73.19
CA GLU A 136 -37.10 19.41 -73.28
C GLU A 136 -35.61 19.58 -72.95
N ALA A 137 -34.97 20.64 -73.47
CA ALA A 137 -33.59 20.98 -73.12
C ALA A 137 -33.40 21.30 -71.62
N VAL A 138 -34.36 22.02 -71.01
CA VAL A 138 -34.35 22.33 -69.57
C VAL A 138 -34.65 21.09 -68.70
N VAL A 139 -35.42 20.12 -69.21
CA VAL A 139 -35.64 18.83 -68.53
C VAL A 139 -34.38 17.97 -68.61
N GLN A 140 -33.67 17.94 -69.74
CA GLN A 140 -32.42 17.21 -69.88
C GLN A 140 -31.32 17.78 -68.96
N ASP A 141 -31.10 19.09 -68.96
CA ASP A 141 -30.14 19.77 -68.05
C ASP A 141 -30.43 19.44 -66.57
N LYS A 142 -31.71 19.38 -66.18
CA LYS A 142 -32.11 18.96 -64.83
C LYS A 142 -31.89 17.47 -64.56
N SER A 143 -32.08 16.59 -65.55
CA SER A 143 -31.75 15.17 -65.42
C SER A 143 -30.25 14.99 -65.19
N ASP A 144 -29.42 15.61 -66.05
CA ASP A 144 -27.96 15.56 -65.96
C ASP A 144 -27.45 16.11 -64.60
N GLN A 145 -28.10 17.14 -64.06
CA GLN A 145 -27.83 17.67 -62.72
C GLN A 145 -28.30 16.74 -61.58
N ILE A 146 -29.41 16.03 -61.74
CA ILE A 146 -29.88 15.03 -60.77
C ILE A 146 -28.93 13.84 -60.75
N ASP A 147 -28.51 13.31 -61.90
CA ASP A 147 -27.59 12.17 -61.99
C ASP A 147 -26.22 12.50 -61.37
N GLN A 148 -25.68 13.70 -61.63
CA GLN A 148 -24.48 14.21 -60.93
C GLN A 148 -24.68 14.30 -59.41
N ARG A 149 -25.89 14.64 -58.95
CA ARG A 149 -26.22 14.74 -57.53
C ARG A 149 -26.36 13.38 -56.86
N VAL A 150 -26.86 12.37 -57.57
CA VAL A 150 -26.87 10.97 -57.12
C VAL A 150 -25.43 10.46 -57.02
N GLU A 151 -24.60 10.66 -58.04
CA GLU A 151 -23.18 10.24 -58.02
C GLU A 151 -22.38 10.92 -56.89
N GLU A 152 -22.70 12.17 -56.54
CA GLU A 152 -22.14 12.86 -55.37
C GLU A 152 -22.61 12.24 -54.04
N LEU A 153 -23.90 11.88 -53.94
CA LEU A 153 -24.48 11.27 -52.73
C LEU A 153 -23.97 9.84 -52.51
N ASP A 154 -23.80 9.04 -53.56
CA ASP A 154 -23.24 7.68 -53.45
C ASP A 154 -21.79 7.71 -52.95
N LYS A 155 -20.96 8.64 -53.45
CA LYS A 155 -19.60 8.88 -52.94
C LYS A 155 -19.60 9.35 -51.48
N GLN A 156 -20.62 10.12 -51.06
CA GLN A 156 -20.79 10.49 -49.65
C GLN A 156 -21.21 9.29 -48.79
N LEU A 157 -22.08 8.39 -49.29
CA LEU A 157 -22.50 7.17 -48.59
C LEU A 157 -21.35 6.17 -48.44
N GLU A 158 -20.54 5.96 -49.49
CA GLU A 158 -19.31 5.15 -49.43
C GLU A 158 -18.34 5.72 -48.37
N GLY A 159 -18.09 7.03 -48.40
CA GLY A 159 -17.26 7.72 -47.41
C GLY A 159 -17.83 7.69 -45.98
N ILE A 160 -19.14 7.54 -45.81
CA ILE A 160 -19.78 7.31 -44.50
C ILE A 160 -19.62 5.86 -44.05
N SER A 161 -19.70 4.88 -44.96
CA SER A 161 -19.46 3.47 -44.64
C SER A 161 -18.03 3.22 -44.19
N ILE A 162 -17.03 3.75 -44.91
CA ILE A 162 -15.61 3.66 -44.53
C ILE A 162 -15.39 4.22 -43.11
N ARG A 163 -15.95 5.40 -42.80
CA ARG A 163 -15.86 6.02 -41.46
C ARG A 163 -16.60 5.23 -40.38
N LYS A 164 -17.69 4.53 -40.72
CA LYS A 164 -18.40 3.64 -39.80
C LYS A 164 -17.51 2.44 -39.43
N ASP A 165 -16.80 1.88 -40.40
CA ASP A 165 -15.90 0.74 -40.18
C ASP A 165 -14.60 1.16 -39.46
N GLU A 166 -14.12 2.38 -39.68
CA GLU A 166 -13.08 3.02 -38.86
C GLU A 166 -13.52 3.23 -37.41
N LEU A 167 -14.74 3.75 -37.20
CA LEU A 167 -15.31 3.95 -35.86
C LEU A 167 -15.52 2.62 -35.12
N ALA A 168 -15.97 1.57 -35.79
CA ALA A 168 -16.10 0.24 -35.20
C ALA A 168 -14.76 -0.30 -34.68
N LYS A 169 -13.69 -0.17 -35.46
CA LYS A 169 -12.31 -0.55 -35.05
C LYS A 169 -11.77 0.31 -33.91
N LEU A 170 -12.13 1.59 -33.87
CA LEU A 170 -11.78 2.48 -32.75
C LEU A 170 -12.57 2.14 -31.47
N GLU A 171 -13.83 1.70 -31.59
CA GLU A 171 -14.61 1.22 -30.45
C GLU A 171 -14.07 -0.10 -29.91
N GLU A 172 -13.69 -1.04 -30.77
CA GLU A 172 -13.01 -2.29 -30.43
C GLU A 172 -11.69 -2.02 -29.67
N GLN A 173 -10.83 -1.15 -30.20
CA GLN A 173 -9.60 -0.71 -29.52
C GLN A 173 -9.86 0.04 -28.20
N ALA A 174 -11.00 0.73 -28.06
CA ALA A 174 -11.38 1.36 -26.80
C ALA A 174 -11.84 0.32 -25.77
N ARG A 175 -12.60 -0.71 -26.18
CA ARG A 175 -13.00 -1.83 -25.32
C ARG A 175 -11.79 -2.62 -24.82
N GLU A 176 -10.84 -2.96 -25.70
CA GLU A 176 -9.56 -3.59 -25.32
C GLU A 176 -8.78 -2.77 -24.27
N ARG A 177 -8.78 -1.45 -24.39
CA ARG A 177 -8.10 -0.56 -23.43
C ARG A 177 -8.81 -0.55 -22.08
N ILE A 178 -10.13 -0.42 -22.08
CA ILE A 178 -10.96 -0.46 -20.85
C ILE A 178 -10.78 -1.80 -20.14
N GLU A 179 -10.72 -2.92 -20.86
CA GLU A 179 -10.48 -4.24 -20.25
C GLU A 179 -9.08 -4.33 -19.61
N LYS A 180 -8.04 -3.82 -20.27
CA LYS A 180 -6.67 -3.76 -19.72
C LYS A 180 -6.55 -2.79 -18.54
N ASP A 181 -7.24 -1.65 -18.58
CA ASP A 181 -7.27 -0.69 -17.49
C ASP A 181 -8.01 -1.28 -16.27
N ASN A 182 -9.12 -2.01 -16.47
CA ASN A 182 -9.82 -2.76 -15.42
C ASN A 182 -8.92 -3.87 -14.83
N GLU A 183 -8.17 -4.61 -15.66
CA GLU A 183 -7.23 -5.63 -15.20
C GLU A 183 -6.07 -5.02 -14.39
N LEU A 184 -5.61 -3.84 -14.77
CA LEU A 184 -4.62 -3.07 -14.02
C LEU A 184 -5.18 -2.52 -12.71
N GLU A 185 -6.44 -2.06 -12.67
CA GLU A 185 -7.11 -1.63 -11.44
C GLU A 185 -7.33 -2.80 -10.46
N ALA A 186 -7.69 -3.99 -10.96
CA ALA A 186 -7.76 -5.22 -10.18
C ALA A 186 -6.38 -5.60 -9.58
N LYS A 187 -5.31 -5.50 -10.37
CA LYS A 187 -3.93 -5.70 -9.88
C LYS A 187 -3.50 -4.63 -8.86
N LEU A 188 -3.90 -3.37 -9.06
CA LEU A 188 -3.56 -2.25 -8.16
C LEU A 188 -4.30 -2.39 -6.82
N THR A 189 -5.58 -2.74 -6.85
CA THR A 189 -6.36 -3.03 -5.63
C THR A 189 -5.77 -4.21 -4.86
N GLN A 190 -5.44 -5.33 -5.52
CA GLN A 190 -4.75 -6.47 -4.89
C GLN A 190 -3.40 -6.04 -4.25
N VAL A 191 -2.56 -5.32 -4.99
CA VAL A 191 -1.28 -4.80 -4.47
C VAL A 191 -1.49 -3.83 -3.30
N SER A 192 -2.58 -3.06 -3.28
CA SER A 192 -2.91 -2.18 -2.15
C SER A 192 -3.35 -2.96 -0.91
N GLU A 193 -4.05 -4.09 -1.10
CA GLU A 193 -4.47 -4.98 -0.01
C GLU A 193 -3.25 -5.71 0.58
N ASP A 194 -2.34 -6.20 -0.27
CA ASP A 194 -1.09 -6.84 0.19
C ASP A 194 -0.12 -5.82 0.81
N LEU A 195 -0.13 -4.56 0.37
CA LEU A 195 0.55 -3.46 1.04
C LEU A 195 -0.09 -3.16 2.41
N ALA A 196 -1.41 -3.23 2.54
CA ALA A 196 -2.10 -3.10 3.84
C ALA A 196 -1.77 -4.28 4.79
N LYS A 197 -1.78 -5.52 4.30
CA LYS A 197 -1.35 -6.72 5.07
C LYS A 197 0.10 -6.62 5.53
N THR A 198 1.03 -6.28 4.63
CA THR A 198 2.45 -6.14 4.98
C THR A 198 2.69 -4.95 5.92
N LYS A 199 1.96 -3.84 5.77
CA LYS A 199 1.98 -2.73 6.74
C LYS A 199 1.45 -3.16 8.12
N ALA A 200 0.41 -3.98 8.19
CA ALA A 200 -0.11 -4.53 9.44
C ALA A 200 0.88 -5.47 10.13
N THR A 201 1.56 -6.37 9.37
CA THR A 201 2.60 -7.24 9.94
C THR A 201 3.85 -6.46 10.35
N LEU A 202 4.19 -5.36 9.67
CA LEU A 202 5.22 -4.42 10.09
C LEU A 202 4.86 -3.71 11.40
N GLY A 203 3.62 -3.22 11.55
CA GLY A 203 3.15 -2.64 12.81
C GLY A 203 3.16 -3.64 13.98
N GLY A 204 2.75 -4.89 13.73
CA GLY A 204 2.85 -5.97 14.71
C GLY A 204 4.30 -6.25 15.12
N ARG A 205 5.23 -6.31 14.15
CA ARG A 205 6.67 -6.44 14.42
C ARG A 205 7.28 -5.22 15.11
N GLU A 206 6.78 -4.01 14.87
CA GLU A 206 7.23 -2.80 15.57
C GLU A 206 6.85 -2.84 17.05
N ILE A 207 5.65 -3.33 17.37
CA ILE A 207 5.21 -3.58 18.76
C ILE A 207 6.07 -4.70 19.37
N GLU A 208 6.25 -5.82 18.68
CA GLU A 208 7.11 -6.92 19.15
C GLU A 208 8.55 -6.46 19.40
N LEU A 209 9.11 -5.60 18.54
CA LEU A 209 10.44 -5.02 18.72
C LEU A 209 10.49 -4.02 19.88
N LYS A 210 9.44 -3.23 20.12
CA LYS A 210 9.36 -2.34 21.30
C LYS A 210 9.26 -3.13 22.61
N ASP A 211 8.51 -4.22 22.63
CA ASP A 211 8.39 -5.05 23.83
C ASP A 211 9.65 -5.92 24.06
N ARG A 212 10.31 -6.38 22.98
CA ARG A 212 11.67 -6.95 23.08
C ARG A 212 12.71 -5.92 23.52
N ALA A 213 12.61 -4.66 23.09
CA ALA A 213 13.53 -3.61 23.53
C ALA A 213 13.39 -3.34 25.04
N LYS A 214 12.15 -3.25 25.57
CA LYS A 214 11.90 -3.18 27.02
C LYS A 214 12.46 -4.41 27.75
N ALA A 215 12.27 -5.62 27.20
CA ALA A 215 12.81 -6.83 27.81
C ALA A 215 14.35 -6.86 27.80
N VAL A 216 14.99 -6.29 26.77
CA VAL A 216 16.45 -6.10 26.73
C VAL A 216 16.92 -5.01 27.70
N GLU A 217 16.15 -3.94 27.89
CA GLU A 217 16.41 -2.90 28.89
C GLU A 217 16.29 -3.45 30.33
N GLU A 218 15.22 -4.20 30.61
CA GLU A 218 15.00 -4.89 31.89
C GLU A 218 16.09 -5.96 32.15
N LEU A 219 16.47 -6.75 31.14
CA LEU A 219 17.61 -7.66 31.22
C LEU A 219 18.94 -6.91 31.40
N SER A 220 19.12 -5.73 30.80
CA SER A 220 20.32 -4.91 30.98
C SER A 220 20.39 -4.34 32.41
N ILE A 221 19.26 -4.01 33.02
CA ILE A 221 19.17 -3.61 34.42
C ILE A 221 19.46 -4.81 35.34
N GLN A 222 18.94 -6.00 35.02
CA GLN A 222 19.25 -7.23 35.76
C GLN A 222 20.73 -7.62 35.62
N VAL A 223 21.34 -7.50 34.43
CA VAL A 223 22.76 -7.73 34.21
C VAL A 223 23.59 -6.69 34.97
N GLY A 224 23.27 -5.40 34.91
CA GLY A 224 23.98 -4.38 35.69
C GLY A 224 23.86 -4.58 37.21
N LEU A 225 22.71 -5.06 37.70
CA LEU A 225 22.53 -5.42 39.10
C LEU A 225 23.33 -6.68 39.48
N LEU A 226 23.40 -7.68 38.60
CA LEU A 226 24.22 -8.88 38.77
C LEU A 226 25.71 -8.58 38.67
N GLU A 227 26.14 -7.64 37.82
CA GLU A 227 27.51 -7.13 37.75
C GLU A 227 27.87 -6.34 39.01
N GLN A 228 26.98 -5.51 39.54
CA GLN A 228 27.18 -4.87 40.85
C GLN A 228 27.27 -5.92 41.97
N GLN A 229 26.36 -6.90 42.00
CA GLN A 229 26.39 -7.97 43.01
C GLN A 229 27.65 -8.84 42.88
N LEU A 230 28.12 -9.11 41.67
CA LEU A 230 29.36 -9.84 41.39
C LEU A 230 30.59 -9.02 41.79
N ASN A 231 30.59 -7.71 41.52
CA ASN A 231 31.66 -6.82 41.96
C ASN A 231 31.70 -6.73 43.49
N GLU A 232 30.55 -6.51 44.15
CA GLU A 232 30.43 -6.56 45.61
C GLU A 232 30.82 -7.93 46.20
N GLN A 233 30.50 -9.04 45.52
CA GLN A 233 30.95 -10.38 45.90
C GLN A 233 32.46 -10.53 45.70
N SER A 234 33.05 -9.94 44.66
CA SER A 234 34.51 -9.95 44.44
C SER A 234 35.27 -9.04 45.40
N GLU A 235 34.71 -7.90 45.80
CA GLU A 235 35.28 -7.01 46.81
C GLU A 235 35.18 -7.65 48.20
N LYS A 236 34.07 -8.33 48.52
CA LYS A 236 33.95 -9.16 49.73
C LYS A 236 34.91 -10.34 49.67
N ALA A 237 34.96 -11.10 48.57
CA ALA A 237 35.89 -12.21 48.40
C ALA A 237 37.36 -11.77 48.44
N HIS A 238 37.72 -10.59 47.93
CA HIS A 238 39.08 -10.04 48.04
C HIS A 238 39.36 -9.45 49.42
N ALA A 239 38.37 -8.95 50.17
CA ALA A 239 38.54 -8.56 51.58
C ALA A 239 38.64 -9.80 52.49
N ASP A 240 37.90 -10.86 52.18
CA ASP A 240 37.96 -12.16 52.83
C ASP A 240 39.27 -12.90 52.45
N GLU A 241 39.77 -12.74 51.22
CA GLU A 241 41.07 -13.23 50.76
C GLU A 241 42.22 -12.40 51.34
N GLU A 242 42.13 -11.08 51.44
CA GLU A 242 43.15 -10.23 52.06
C GLU A 242 43.19 -10.43 53.59
N SER A 243 42.04 -10.64 54.24
CA SER A 243 41.99 -11.01 55.66
C SER A 243 42.39 -12.46 55.90
N SER A 244 42.10 -13.38 54.97
CA SER A 244 42.64 -14.76 55.00
C SER A 244 44.15 -14.79 54.70
N LEU A 245 44.67 -13.91 53.84
CA LEU A 245 46.10 -13.76 53.58
C LEU A 245 46.80 -13.16 54.79
N LYS A 246 46.22 -12.15 55.45
CA LYS A 246 46.72 -11.65 56.74
C LYS A 246 46.61 -12.68 57.86
N LEU A 247 45.57 -13.51 57.87
CA LEU A 247 45.45 -14.64 58.80
C LEU A 247 46.45 -15.75 58.47
N VAL A 248 46.79 -15.98 57.20
CA VAL A 248 47.82 -16.93 56.77
C VAL A 248 49.22 -16.37 57.01
N GLU A 249 49.44 -15.07 56.87
CA GLU A 249 50.71 -14.37 57.20
C GLU A 249 50.91 -14.31 58.72
N GLU A 250 49.85 -14.08 59.50
CA GLU A 250 49.83 -14.20 60.96
C GLU A 250 50.00 -15.67 61.39
N MET A 251 49.34 -16.63 60.74
CA MET A 251 49.54 -18.06 61.00
C MET A 251 50.90 -18.56 60.52
N GLN A 252 51.53 -17.93 59.51
CA GLN A 252 52.91 -18.19 59.10
C GLN A 252 53.89 -17.54 60.07
N SER A 253 53.63 -16.34 60.59
CA SER A 253 54.39 -15.73 61.68
C SER A 253 54.29 -16.58 62.96
N GLN A 254 53.09 -17.08 63.29
CA GLN A 254 52.87 -18.02 64.39
C GLN A 254 53.44 -19.42 64.09
N LEU A 255 53.55 -19.84 62.83
CA LEU A 255 54.20 -21.09 62.43
C LEU A 255 55.73 -20.95 62.47
N ASP A 256 56.31 -19.84 62.04
CA ASP A 256 57.73 -19.50 62.15
C ASP A 256 58.11 -19.31 63.63
N GLU A 257 57.24 -18.70 64.44
CA GLU A 257 57.42 -18.62 65.89
C GLU A 257 57.20 -20.00 66.54
N ALA A 258 56.29 -20.83 66.04
CA ALA A 258 56.12 -22.21 66.50
C ALA A 258 57.25 -23.13 66.04
N GLU A 259 57.86 -22.93 64.88
CA GLU A 259 59.04 -23.63 64.36
C GLU A 259 60.30 -23.13 65.08
N SER A 260 60.37 -21.85 65.45
CA SER A 260 61.38 -21.32 66.36
C SER A 260 61.21 -21.88 67.78
N LYS A 261 59.97 -22.00 68.27
CA LYS A 261 59.67 -22.66 69.56
C LYS A 261 59.90 -24.17 69.48
N ILE A 262 59.63 -24.83 68.36
CA ILE A 262 59.93 -26.25 68.14
C ILE A 262 61.44 -26.42 68.05
N ALA A 263 62.18 -25.58 67.33
CA ALA A 263 63.65 -25.62 67.32
C ALA A 263 64.25 -25.30 68.70
N GLN A 264 63.64 -24.40 69.49
CA GLN A 264 64.02 -24.17 70.88
C GLN A 264 63.59 -25.32 71.81
N HIS A 265 62.50 -26.02 71.51
CA HIS A 265 62.04 -27.21 72.23
C HIS A 265 62.77 -28.47 71.78
N GLU A 266 63.34 -28.52 70.58
CA GLU A 266 64.22 -29.55 70.05
C GLU A 266 65.65 -29.29 70.52
N GLU A 267 66.09 -28.05 70.66
CA GLU A 267 67.35 -27.74 71.34
C GLU A 267 67.20 -27.94 72.86
N ALA A 268 66.04 -27.63 73.46
CA ALA A 268 65.76 -27.95 74.86
C ALA A 268 65.48 -29.44 75.07
N MET A 269 64.93 -30.17 74.09
CA MET A 269 64.75 -31.62 74.14
C MET A 269 66.05 -32.33 73.81
N GLN A 270 66.92 -31.80 72.95
CA GLN A 270 68.27 -32.31 72.74
C GLN A 270 69.11 -32.03 73.99
N ARG A 271 69.05 -30.82 74.58
CA ARG A 271 69.64 -30.57 75.91
C ARG A 271 68.99 -31.44 76.98
N ALA A 272 67.71 -31.80 76.88
CA ALA A 272 67.05 -32.74 77.80
C ALA A 272 67.38 -34.20 77.50
N LEU A 273 67.79 -34.55 76.28
CA LEU A 273 68.29 -35.86 75.87
C LEU A 273 69.77 -35.99 76.24
N ASP A 274 70.61 -34.98 75.99
CA ASP A 274 71.95 -34.83 76.55
C ASP A 274 71.91 -34.84 78.08
N ARG A 275 70.89 -34.22 78.69
CA ARG A 275 70.65 -34.26 80.14
C ARG A 275 70.00 -35.57 80.59
N VAL A 276 69.31 -36.32 79.73
CA VAL A 276 68.85 -37.69 80.00
C VAL A 276 69.98 -38.69 79.81
N ASP A 277 70.95 -38.47 78.93
CA ASP A 277 72.20 -39.22 78.79
C ASP A 277 73.16 -38.85 79.93
N GLU A 278 73.19 -37.60 80.38
CA GLU A 278 73.88 -37.19 81.61
C GLU A 278 73.16 -37.77 82.84
N LEU A 279 71.83 -37.76 82.89
CA LEU A 279 71.03 -38.38 83.95
C LEU A 279 70.96 -39.91 83.83
N GLU A 280 71.28 -40.52 82.69
CA GLU A 280 71.33 -41.98 82.48
C GLU A 280 72.75 -42.48 82.65
N SER A 281 73.78 -41.71 82.32
CA SER A 281 75.13 -41.96 82.84
C SER A 281 75.15 -41.74 84.35
N SER A 282 74.44 -40.73 84.88
CA SER A 282 74.23 -40.52 86.31
C SER A 282 73.27 -41.53 86.92
N ALA A 283 72.30 -42.08 86.20
CA ALA A 283 71.42 -43.15 86.68
C ALA A 283 72.00 -44.55 86.44
N GLN A 284 73.01 -44.73 85.59
CA GLN A 284 73.87 -45.92 85.55
C GLN A 284 74.96 -45.84 86.61
N LYS A 285 75.43 -44.64 86.96
CA LYS A 285 76.34 -44.38 88.08
C LYS A 285 75.59 -44.51 89.40
N GLN A 286 74.39 -43.95 89.51
CA GLN A 286 73.46 -44.17 90.61
C GLN A 286 72.83 -45.57 90.56
N SER A 287 72.70 -46.25 89.42
CA SER A 287 72.30 -47.68 89.37
C SER A 287 73.45 -48.59 89.75
N LYS A 288 74.71 -48.20 89.54
CA LYS A 288 75.87 -48.91 90.10
C LYS A 288 76.00 -48.62 91.59
N GLN A 289 75.79 -47.38 92.02
CA GLN A 289 75.66 -47.04 93.43
C GLN A 289 74.38 -47.61 94.07
N LEU A 290 73.33 -47.94 93.30
CA LEU A 290 72.12 -48.66 93.75
C LEU A 290 72.24 -50.18 93.53
N GLU A 291 73.20 -50.69 92.77
CA GLU A 291 73.53 -52.11 92.73
C GLU A 291 74.47 -52.41 93.90
N GLU A 292 75.45 -51.54 94.15
CA GLU A 292 76.21 -51.46 95.39
C GLU A 292 75.29 -51.17 96.58
N ALA A 293 74.34 -50.24 96.50
CA ALA A 293 73.41 -50.00 97.61
C ALA A 293 72.24 -50.98 97.67
N THR A 294 71.90 -51.74 96.63
CA THR A 294 71.00 -52.92 96.74
C THR A 294 71.75 -54.10 97.34
N LYS A 295 73.06 -54.18 97.13
CA LYS A 295 73.95 -55.10 97.85
C LYS A 295 74.12 -54.68 99.31
N THR A 296 74.26 -53.40 99.63
CA THR A 296 74.14 -52.94 101.02
C THR A 296 72.70 -53.00 101.53
N ILE A 297 71.66 -52.97 100.70
CA ILE A 297 70.26 -53.15 101.17
C ILE A 297 69.94 -54.63 101.42
N ALA A 298 70.58 -55.55 100.71
CA ALA A 298 70.63 -56.96 101.11
C ALA A 298 71.34 -57.13 102.46
N GLU A 299 72.30 -56.27 102.80
CA GLU A 299 72.88 -56.16 104.15
C GLU A 299 71.94 -55.42 105.12
N PHE A 300 71.18 -54.39 104.69
CA PHE A 300 70.07 -53.81 105.47
C PHE A 300 68.87 -54.76 105.60
N GLY A 301 68.88 -55.95 104.99
CA GLY A 301 68.00 -57.05 105.38
C GLY A 301 68.19 -57.42 106.86
N SER A 302 69.39 -57.22 107.43
CA SER A 302 69.62 -57.30 108.88
C SER A 302 69.19 -56.03 109.63
N ILE A 303 68.94 -54.92 108.94
CA ILE A 303 68.53 -53.62 109.52
C ILE A 303 67.01 -53.43 109.46
N GLU A 304 66.25 -54.11 108.60
CA GLU A 304 64.80 -54.21 108.78
C GLU A 304 64.49 -55.09 110.01
N GLN A 305 65.27 -56.16 110.21
CA GLN A 305 65.30 -56.89 111.49
C GLN A 305 65.77 -55.97 112.64
N SER A 306 66.83 -55.18 112.45
CA SER A 306 67.24 -54.20 113.47
C SER A 306 66.30 -53.00 113.61
N GLN A 307 65.31 -52.80 112.72
CA GLN A 307 64.26 -51.77 112.83
C GLN A 307 63.02 -52.30 113.52
N ALA A 308 62.68 -53.59 113.37
CA ALA A 308 61.79 -54.26 114.31
C ALA A 308 62.39 -54.21 115.73
N GLU A 309 63.68 -54.51 115.87
CA GLU A 309 64.41 -54.29 117.12
C GLU A 309 64.49 -52.81 117.51
N SER A 310 64.61 -51.85 116.59
CA SER A 310 64.72 -50.41 116.92
C SER A 310 63.39 -49.72 117.21
N ILE A 311 62.27 -50.18 116.67
CA ILE A 311 60.93 -49.71 117.09
C ILE A 311 60.63 -50.29 118.47
N ALA A 312 60.94 -51.57 118.70
CA ALA A 312 60.99 -52.13 120.05
C ALA A 312 61.98 -51.35 120.93
N LYS A 313 63.14 -50.91 120.41
CA LYS A 313 64.13 -50.07 121.11
C LYS A 313 63.68 -48.63 121.29
N ILE A 314 62.69 -48.12 120.57
CA ILE A 314 62.17 -46.75 120.70
C ILE A 314 60.97 -46.74 121.66
N GLU A 315 60.23 -47.85 121.76
CA GLU A 315 59.38 -48.09 122.93
C GLU A 315 60.21 -48.43 124.17
N GLU A 316 61.31 -49.20 124.05
CA GLU A 316 62.28 -49.44 125.12
C GLU A 316 63.00 -48.15 125.52
N LEU A 317 63.38 -47.27 124.58
CA LEU A 317 64.02 -45.98 124.86
C LEU A 317 63.03 -44.89 125.27
N LYS A 318 61.73 -44.99 124.95
CA LYS A 318 60.72 -44.18 125.64
C LYS A 318 60.52 -44.69 127.07
N ALA A 319 60.42 -46.00 127.27
CA ALA A 319 60.37 -46.59 128.61
C ALA A 319 61.64 -46.32 129.42
N GLN A 320 62.83 -46.27 128.79
CA GLN A 320 64.13 -45.87 129.35
C GLN A 320 64.41 -44.37 129.22
N LEU A 321 63.42 -43.55 128.82
CA LEU A 321 63.43 -42.09 128.96
C LEU A 321 62.50 -41.64 130.09
N ASP A 322 61.32 -42.27 130.20
CA ASP A 322 60.47 -42.22 131.39
C ASP A 322 61.10 -42.96 132.59
N GLN A 323 62.03 -43.89 132.34
CA GLN A 323 62.95 -44.48 133.32
C GLN A 323 64.41 -44.07 133.06
N ALA A 324 64.67 -42.98 132.33
CA ALA A 324 66.06 -42.53 132.12
C ALA A 324 66.70 -42.19 133.46
N PRO A 325 67.84 -42.81 133.78
CA PRO A 325 68.64 -42.36 134.89
C PRO A 325 69.43 -41.11 134.49
N THR A 326 68.88 -40.17 133.72
CA THR A 326 69.48 -38.83 133.55
C THR A 326 69.22 -38.01 134.80
N SER A 327 67.98 -38.01 135.29
CA SER A 327 67.67 -37.55 136.66
C SER A 327 68.41 -38.39 137.70
N GLU A 328 68.43 -39.71 137.56
CA GLU A 328 69.03 -40.59 138.58
C GLU A 328 70.58 -40.62 138.56
N GLN A 329 71.25 -40.39 137.42
CA GLN A 329 72.72 -40.24 137.35
C GLN A 329 73.14 -38.83 137.70
N ILE A 330 72.42 -37.77 137.29
CA ILE A 330 72.74 -36.42 137.76
C ILE A 330 72.56 -36.35 139.28
N THR A 331 71.50 -36.95 139.84
CA THR A 331 71.34 -37.01 141.31
C THR A 331 72.26 -38.02 141.99
N LYS A 332 72.64 -39.16 141.37
CA LYS A 332 73.69 -40.05 141.92
C LYS A 332 75.03 -39.32 141.94
N LEU A 333 75.48 -38.75 140.83
CA LEU A 333 76.72 -38.00 140.73
C LEU A 333 76.71 -36.76 141.63
N GLN A 334 75.59 -36.06 141.80
CA GLN A 334 75.47 -34.99 142.82
C GLN A 334 75.57 -35.57 144.24
N SER A 335 74.91 -36.70 144.55
CA SER A 335 75.03 -37.35 145.86
C SER A 335 76.42 -37.94 146.12
N GLU A 336 77.15 -38.30 145.07
CA GLU A 336 78.51 -38.83 145.14
C GLU A 336 79.51 -37.70 145.26
N LEU A 337 79.30 -36.57 144.57
CA LEU A 337 79.99 -35.30 144.79
C LEU A 337 79.81 -34.82 146.25
N GLU A 338 78.59 -34.91 146.78
CA GLU A 338 78.25 -34.53 148.17
C GLU A 338 78.85 -35.53 149.20
N LYS A 339 78.88 -36.84 148.88
CA LYS A 339 79.60 -37.86 149.68
C LYS A 339 81.12 -37.69 149.61
N THR A 340 81.70 -37.30 148.47
CA THR A 340 83.14 -37.02 148.37
C THR A 340 83.49 -35.71 149.06
N SER A 341 82.64 -34.69 149.00
CA SER A 341 82.81 -33.42 149.73
C SER A 341 82.75 -33.62 151.24
N SER A 342 81.77 -34.39 151.75
CA SER A 342 81.69 -34.70 153.19
C SER A 342 82.79 -35.64 153.66
N LYS A 343 83.28 -36.58 152.83
CA LYS A 343 84.53 -37.33 153.10
C LYS A 343 85.75 -36.41 153.13
N TYR A 344 85.84 -35.44 152.22
CA TYR A 344 86.94 -34.47 152.13
C TYR A 344 87.00 -33.57 153.37
N GLU A 345 85.85 -33.04 153.82
CA GLU A 345 85.73 -32.30 155.09
C GLU A 345 86.05 -33.18 156.31
N SER A 346 85.55 -34.42 156.34
CA SER A 346 85.86 -35.38 157.40
C SER A 346 87.35 -35.70 157.47
N ALA A 347 88.01 -35.94 156.34
CA ALA A 347 89.45 -36.17 156.27
C ALA A 347 90.25 -34.91 156.66
N GLN A 348 89.78 -33.72 156.31
CA GLN A 348 90.39 -32.45 156.72
C GLN A 348 90.27 -32.23 158.24
N SER A 349 89.16 -32.65 158.85
CA SER A 349 88.94 -32.67 160.30
C SER A 349 89.79 -33.73 161.02
N GLU A 350 89.94 -34.92 160.44
CA GLU A 350 90.90 -35.94 160.91
C GLU A 350 92.34 -35.42 160.87
N VAL A 351 92.78 -34.83 159.76
CA VAL A 351 94.12 -34.23 159.62
C VAL A 351 94.36 -33.12 160.65
N ALA A 352 93.36 -32.28 160.92
CA ALA A 352 93.47 -31.25 161.96
C ALA A 352 93.56 -31.87 163.37
N SER A 353 92.64 -32.77 163.73
CA SER A 353 92.56 -33.33 165.08
C SER A 353 93.67 -34.34 165.42
N LEU A 354 94.20 -35.09 164.45
CA LEU A 354 95.40 -35.91 164.62
C LEU A 354 96.64 -35.05 164.84
N LYS A 355 96.74 -33.91 164.15
CA LYS A 355 97.83 -32.93 164.33
C LYS A 355 97.78 -32.26 165.70
N ASP A 356 96.59 -31.88 166.18
CA ASP A 356 96.41 -31.31 167.52
C ASP A 356 96.73 -32.34 168.63
N GLN A 357 96.43 -33.64 168.40
CA GLN A 357 96.80 -34.72 169.31
C GLN A 357 98.32 -35.01 169.30
N LEU A 358 98.99 -34.82 168.16
CA LEU A 358 100.43 -35.00 168.02
C LEU A 358 101.24 -34.02 168.90
N GLU A 359 100.72 -32.80 169.14
CA GLU A 359 101.33 -31.82 170.04
C GLU A 359 101.09 -32.10 171.53
N ALA A 360 100.18 -33.03 171.88
CA ALA A 360 99.66 -33.18 173.24
C ALA A 360 100.13 -34.43 174.01
N SER A 361 100.70 -35.46 173.36
CA SER A 361 101.00 -36.74 174.01
C SER A 361 102.47 -36.93 174.44
N PRO A 362 102.79 -37.58 175.58
CA PRO A 362 104.10 -37.48 176.21
C PRO A 362 105.05 -38.67 176.01
N THR A 363 104.80 -39.55 175.03
CA THR A 363 105.62 -40.76 174.77
C THR A 363 105.75 -41.08 173.28
N ASP A 364 106.99 -41.32 172.81
CA ASP A 364 107.36 -41.43 171.38
C ASP A 364 106.59 -42.49 170.56
N GLU A 365 106.21 -43.64 171.15
CA GLU A 365 105.51 -44.70 170.42
C GLU A 365 104.14 -44.23 169.86
N GLN A 366 103.47 -43.30 170.55
CA GLN A 366 102.20 -42.72 170.10
C GLN A 366 102.40 -41.68 169.00
N ILE A 367 103.53 -40.96 169.02
CA ILE A 367 103.87 -39.93 168.03
C ILE A 367 104.04 -40.57 166.64
N GLN A 368 104.69 -41.74 166.56
CA GLN A 368 104.85 -42.44 165.28
C GLN A 368 103.53 -42.99 164.73
N GLN A 369 102.64 -43.52 165.59
CA GLN A 369 101.32 -43.98 165.15
C GLN A 369 100.50 -42.83 164.57
N LEU A 370 100.39 -41.72 165.29
CA LEU A 370 99.69 -40.52 164.84
C LEU A 370 100.27 -39.93 163.55
N GLN A 371 101.59 -40.00 163.33
CA GLN A 371 102.21 -39.60 162.07
C GLN A 371 101.78 -40.48 160.88
N THR A 372 101.79 -41.81 161.04
CA THR A 372 101.31 -42.71 159.97
C THR A 372 99.81 -42.57 159.68
N GLU A 373 99.01 -42.22 160.69
CA GLU A 373 97.57 -41.95 160.53
C GLU A 373 97.32 -40.60 159.83
N LEU A 374 98.12 -39.57 160.15
CA LEU A 374 98.08 -38.25 159.51
C LEU A 374 98.45 -38.31 158.02
N GLU A 375 99.48 -39.06 157.66
CA GLU A 375 99.93 -39.25 156.28
C GLU A 375 98.90 -40.08 155.47
N SER A 376 98.31 -41.10 156.11
CA SER A 376 97.16 -41.84 155.59
C SER A 376 95.94 -40.95 155.35
N ALA A 377 95.58 -40.07 156.29
CA ALA A 377 94.46 -39.14 156.14
C ALA A 377 94.70 -38.10 155.02
N THR A 378 95.94 -37.62 154.89
CA THR A 378 96.33 -36.65 153.84
C THR A 378 96.21 -37.26 152.44
N SER A 379 96.67 -38.50 152.23
CA SER A 379 96.55 -39.17 150.92
C SER A 379 95.09 -39.42 150.49
N LYS A 380 94.18 -39.70 151.44
CA LYS A 380 92.73 -39.82 151.16
C LYS A 380 92.12 -38.49 150.70
N HIS A 381 92.54 -37.38 151.32
CA HIS A 381 92.05 -36.03 151.01
C HIS A 381 92.46 -35.60 149.59
N GLU A 382 93.69 -35.87 149.18
CA GLU A 382 94.19 -35.60 147.83
C GLU A 382 93.49 -36.48 146.76
N SER A 383 93.24 -37.76 147.08
CA SER A 383 92.47 -38.67 146.21
C SER A 383 91.03 -38.19 145.98
N ALA A 384 90.34 -37.70 147.02
CA ALA A 384 88.96 -37.20 146.89
C ALA A 384 88.87 -35.95 146.01
N LEU A 385 89.91 -35.09 146.00
CA LEU A 385 89.97 -33.90 145.17
C LEU A 385 90.05 -34.23 143.67
N ALA A 386 90.76 -35.31 143.32
CA ALA A 386 90.86 -35.80 141.94
C ALA A 386 89.53 -36.41 141.43
N GLU A 387 88.80 -37.14 142.28
CA GLU A 387 87.47 -37.68 141.95
C GLU A 387 86.46 -36.54 141.66
N VAL A 388 86.44 -35.49 142.49
CA VAL A 388 85.58 -34.31 142.33
C VAL A 388 85.82 -33.59 140.99
N ALA A 389 87.07 -33.50 140.52
CA ALA A 389 87.38 -32.92 139.22
C ALA A 389 86.86 -33.79 138.07
N SER A 390 87.13 -35.10 138.12
CA SER A 390 86.69 -36.08 137.11
C SER A 390 85.18 -36.06 136.88
N LEU A 391 84.37 -36.02 137.95
CA LEU A 391 82.90 -35.99 137.83
C LEU A 391 82.39 -34.68 137.19
N LYS A 392 83.09 -33.57 137.37
CA LYS A 392 82.69 -32.28 136.80
C LYS A 392 82.92 -32.22 135.30
N ASP A 393 84.03 -32.75 134.80
CA ASP A 393 84.33 -32.78 133.37
C ASP A 393 83.37 -33.72 132.62
N GLN A 394 83.01 -34.87 133.23
CA GLN A 394 81.99 -35.77 132.70
C GLN A 394 80.62 -35.08 132.55
N LEU A 395 80.22 -34.25 133.51
CA LEU A 395 78.94 -33.54 133.48
C LEU A 395 78.84 -32.55 132.30
N ASN A 396 79.94 -31.87 131.94
CA ASN A 396 79.98 -30.93 130.82
C ASN A 396 79.82 -31.65 129.47
N VAL A 397 80.53 -32.77 129.25
CA VAL A 397 80.48 -33.53 127.99
C VAL A 397 79.06 -34.01 127.68
N ILE A 398 78.31 -34.44 128.70
CA ILE A 398 76.90 -34.86 128.55
C ILE A 398 76.00 -33.67 128.13
N GLY A 399 76.29 -32.47 128.64
CA GLY A 399 75.54 -31.25 128.29
C GLY A 399 75.75 -30.80 126.85
N GLU A 400 76.97 -30.94 126.32
CA GLU A 400 77.31 -30.58 124.94
C GLU A 400 76.73 -31.56 123.91
N SER A 401 76.70 -32.87 124.20
CA SER A 401 76.06 -33.84 123.29
C SER A 401 74.54 -33.63 123.22
N ALA A 402 73.90 -33.37 124.36
CA ALA A 402 72.44 -33.22 124.43
C ALA A 402 71.91 -31.99 123.69
N THR A 403 72.70 -30.92 123.54
CA THR A 403 72.31 -29.75 122.73
C THR A 403 72.51 -29.99 121.24
N GLN A 404 73.57 -30.71 120.84
CA GLN A 404 73.82 -31.06 119.44
C GLN A 404 72.72 -31.95 118.83
N ASP A 405 72.19 -32.92 119.59
CA ASP A 405 71.11 -33.81 119.13
C ASP A 405 69.77 -33.08 118.91
N ILE A 406 69.49 -32.05 119.73
CA ILE A 406 68.30 -31.21 119.60
C ILE A 406 68.37 -30.33 118.34
N GLU A 407 69.56 -29.78 118.03
CA GLU A 407 69.76 -28.93 116.86
C GLU A 407 69.70 -29.71 115.53
N GLN A 408 70.14 -30.97 115.50
CA GLN A 408 69.97 -31.85 114.33
C GLN A 408 68.51 -32.27 114.12
N SER A 409 67.75 -32.49 115.20
CA SER A 409 66.38 -32.98 115.11
C SER A 409 65.36 -31.88 114.77
N SER A 410 65.63 -30.61 115.09
CA SER A 410 64.81 -29.47 114.64
C SER A 410 64.96 -29.21 113.13
N ALA A 411 66.19 -29.15 112.61
CA ALA A 411 66.46 -28.88 111.19
C ALA A 411 65.74 -29.85 110.24
N LYS A 412 65.61 -31.12 110.65
CA LYS A 412 64.93 -32.17 109.88
C LYS A 412 63.40 -32.04 109.84
N ILE A 413 62.80 -31.30 110.78
CA ILE A 413 61.36 -30.99 110.79
C ILE A 413 61.05 -29.86 109.80
N ASP A 414 61.91 -28.84 109.72
CA ASP A 414 61.76 -27.73 108.77
C ASP A 414 61.87 -28.22 107.31
N GLU A 415 62.82 -29.11 107.01
CA GLU A 415 63.00 -29.73 105.69
C GLU A 415 61.71 -30.44 105.20
N LEU A 416 61.14 -31.29 106.05
CA LEU A 416 59.90 -32.03 105.76
C LEU A 416 58.68 -31.10 105.62
N THR A 417 58.66 -30.00 106.38
CA THR A 417 57.57 -29.01 106.34
C THR A 417 57.56 -28.25 105.00
N GLN A 418 58.73 -27.88 104.47
CA GLN A 418 58.83 -27.21 103.17
C GLN A 418 58.44 -28.15 102.01
N ALA A 419 58.86 -29.42 102.05
CA ALA A 419 58.51 -30.40 101.01
C ALA A 419 56.99 -30.62 100.84
N LEU A 420 56.22 -30.59 101.92
CA LEU A 420 54.75 -30.70 101.89
C LEU A 420 54.08 -29.48 101.22
N LYS A 421 54.63 -28.29 101.41
CA LYS A 421 54.10 -27.04 100.83
C LYS A 421 54.20 -27.04 99.31
N ASP A 422 55.35 -27.46 98.78
CA ASP A 422 55.62 -27.47 97.34
C ASP A 422 54.86 -28.60 96.60
N ALA A 423 54.42 -29.63 97.32
CA ALA A 423 53.53 -30.67 96.78
C ALA A 423 52.09 -30.16 96.55
N ASN A 424 51.52 -29.44 97.52
CA ASN A 424 50.15 -28.91 97.41
C ASN A 424 49.99 -27.89 96.28
N ALA A 425 50.98 -27.00 96.08
CA ALA A 425 50.94 -25.99 95.02
C ALA A 425 50.86 -26.61 93.61
N LYS A 426 51.46 -27.79 93.40
CA LYS A 426 51.37 -28.52 92.12
C LYS A 426 50.00 -29.14 91.90
N LEU A 427 49.34 -29.62 92.96
CA LEU A 427 48.00 -30.19 92.87
C LEU A 427 46.98 -29.14 92.40
N GLU A 428 47.02 -27.96 93.01
CA GLU A 428 46.09 -26.85 92.73
C GLU A 428 46.16 -26.38 91.27
N GLN A 429 47.38 -26.28 90.69
CA GLN A 429 47.56 -25.97 89.27
C GLN A 429 46.88 -27.01 88.36
N THR A 430 47.10 -28.31 88.62
CA THR A 430 46.53 -29.39 87.76
C THR A 430 45.00 -29.46 87.78
N GLN A 431 44.34 -28.87 88.79
CA GLN A 431 42.88 -28.76 88.81
C GLN A 431 42.39 -27.64 87.88
N GLN A 432 43.06 -26.49 87.87
CA GLN A 432 42.69 -25.35 87.01
C GLN A 432 42.81 -25.69 85.52
N ASP A 433 43.90 -26.36 85.14
CA ASP A 433 44.15 -26.79 83.76
C ASP A 433 43.03 -27.72 83.23
N HIS A 434 42.47 -28.57 84.10
CA HIS A 434 41.40 -29.51 83.75
C HIS A 434 40.05 -28.82 83.48
N GLU A 435 39.68 -27.82 84.29
CA GLU A 435 38.44 -27.06 84.11
C GLU A 435 38.45 -26.26 82.80
N GLN A 436 39.60 -25.68 82.44
CA GLN A 436 39.77 -24.94 81.19
C GLN A 436 39.53 -25.85 79.97
N ILE A 437 40.07 -27.07 79.95
CA ILE A 437 39.89 -28.03 78.85
C ILE A 437 38.41 -28.44 78.69
N GLN A 438 37.68 -28.66 79.79
CA GLN A 438 36.24 -28.97 79.72
C GLN A 438 35.41 -27.84 79.11
N SER A 439 35.78 -26.57 79.34
CA SER A 439 35.06 -25.42 78.78
C SER A 439 35.17 -25.36 77.25
N GLN A 440 36.38 -25.56 76.71
CA GLN A 440 36.66 -25.51 75.27
C GLN A 440 35.97 -26.63 74.48
N LEU A 441 35.88 -27.83 75.07
CA LEU A 441 35.18 -28.97 74.46
C LEU A 441 33.67 -28.75 74.32
N LYS A 442 33.03 -28.03 75.25
CA LYS A 442 31.60 -27.70 75.16
C LYS A 442 31.31 -26.70 74.04
N ALA A 443 32.11 -25.63 73.96
CA ALA A 443 31.93 -24.59 72.93
C ALA A 443 31.99 -25.17 71.50
N LYS A 444 32.99 -26.02 71.20
CA LYS A 444 33.13 -26.66 69.89
C LYS A 444 32.00 -27.65 69.55
N LEU A 445 31.31 -28.20 70.55
CA LEU A 445 30.18 -29.10 70.34
C LEU A 445 28.94 -28.33 69.87
N GLU A 446 28.69 -27.15 70.42
CA GLU A 446 27.54 -26.30 70.04
C GLU A 446 27.73 -25.69 68.64
N GLU A 447 28.95 -25.29 68.28
CA GLU A 447 29.34 -24.81 66.94
C GLU A 447 29.13 -25.87 65.84
N ALA A 448 29.50 -27.13 66.10
CA ALA A 448 29.25 -28.24 65.19
C ALA A 448 27.75 -28.54 65.01
N LEU A 449 26.93 -28.27 66.02
CA LEU A 449 25.49 -28.58 66.01
C LEU A 449 24.69 -27.53 65.22
N THR A 450 25.02 -26.24 65.36
CA THR A 450 24.37 -25.16 64.61
C THR A 450 24.68 -25.22 63.11
N SER A 451 25.94 -25.50 62.74
CA SER A 451 26.37 -25.64 61.34
C SER A 451 25.66 -26.81 60.63
N SER A 452 25.45 -27.94 61.31
CA SER A 452 24.64 -29.06 60.78
C SER A 452 23.18 -28.66 60.51
N GLN A 453 22.55 -27.91 61.42
CA GLN A 453 21.17 -27.45 61.26
C GLN A 453 20.99 -26.48 60.09
N GLN A 454 22.01 -25.65 59.81
CA GLN A 454 22.03 -24.75 58.66
C GLN A 454 22.03 -25.53 57.32
N LEU A 455 22.82 -26.60 57.22
CA LEU A 455 22.87 -27.46 56.02
C LEU A 455 21.55 -28.21 55.74
N GLU A 456 20.84 -28.65 56.78
CA GLU A 456 19.50 -29.24 56.61
C GLU A 456 18.52 -28.24 56.00
N SER A 457 18.54 -26.98 56.47
CA SER A 457 17.64 -25.94 55.97
C SER A 457 17.90 -25.57 54.50
N SER A 458 19.17 -25.50 54.07
CA SER A 458 19.52 -25.26 52.66
C SER A 458 19.11 -26.43 51.76
N THR A 459 19.25 -27.66 52.25
CA THR A 459 18.83 -28.88 51.52
C THR A 459 17.32 -28.88 51.28
N GLY A 460 16.53 -28.48 52.28
CA GLY A 460 15.07 -28.32 52.14
C GLY A 460 14.68 -27.25 51.11
N ALA A 461 15.40 -26.11 51.09
CA ALA A 461 15.17 -25.05 50.10
C ALA A 461 15.46 -25.52 48.67
N HIS A 462 16.58 -26.23 48.45
CA HIS A 462 16.91 -26.79 47.14
C HIS A 462 15.87 -27.82 46.67
N GLN A 463 15.37 -28.69 47.54
CA GLN A 463 14.31 -29.64 47.20
C GLN A 463 13.03 -28.93 46.72
N ALA A 464 12.62 -27.85 47.38
CA ALA A 464 11.47 -27.05 46.94
C ALA A 464 11.66 -26.45 45.54
N THR A 465 12.86 -25.96 45.21
CA THR A 465 13.15 -25.44 43.85
C THR A 465 13.14 -26.54 42.77
N ILE A 466 13.54 -27.76 43.12
CA ILE A 466 13.50 -28.91 42.21
C ILE A 466 12.05 -29.30 41.89
N ASP A 467 11.15 -29.24 42.86
CA ASP A 467 9.74 -29.62 42.65
C ASP A 467 8.93 -28.52 41.91
N GLU A 468 9.23 -27.25 42.13
CA GLU A 468 8.71 -26.14 41.29
C GLU A 468 9.16 -26.29 39.82
N LEU A 469 10.44 -26.59 39.57
CA LEU A 469 10.95 -26.79 38.20
C LEU A 469 10.28 -27.96 37.48
N LYS A 470 9.94 -29.06 38.18
CA LYS A 470 9.15 -30.17 37.59
C LYS A 470 7.77 -29.72 37.14
N LEU A 471 7.07 -28.95 37.98
CA LEU A 471 5.73 -28.44 37.67
C LEU A 471 5.75 -27.45 36.49
N GLN A 472 6.84 -26.69 36.32
CA GLN A 472 7.05 -25.87 35.13
C GLN A 472 7.37 -26.67 33.86
N ILE A 473 8.00 -27.84 33.97
CA ILE A 473 8.23 -28.77 32.84
C ILE A 473 6.93 -29.44 32.42
N GLU A 474 6.15 -29.98 33.36
CA GLU A 474 4.84 -30.60 33.10
C GLU A 474 3.90 -29.63 32.34
N LYS A 475 3.81 -28.38 32.84
CA LYS A 475 3.06 -27.29 32.20
C LYS A 475 3.58 -26.90 30.80
N ARG A 476 4.84 -27.22 30.46
CA ARG A 476 5.41 -26.98 29.12
C ARG A 476 5.14 -28.13 28.17
N ASP A 477 5.11 -29.37 28.66
CA ASP A 477 4.69 -30.53 27.87
C ASP A 477 3.19 -30.43 27.48
N ASP A 478 2.30 -30.00 28.40
CA ASP A 478 0.90 -29.65 28.09
C ASP A 478 0.78 -28.64 26.93
N GLN A 479 1.66 -27.61 26.95
CA GLN A 479 1.70 -26.59 25.91
C GLN A 479 2.19 -27.14 24.57
N ILE A 480 3.15 -28.08 24.59
CA ILE A 480 3.65 -28.76 23.39
C ILE A 480 2.57 -29.69 22.80
N GLU A 481 1.82 -30.43 23.61
CA GLU A 481 0.69 -31.26 23.14
C GLU A 481 -0.44 -30.41 22.54
N THR A 482 -0.75 -29.27 23.17
CA THR A 482 -1.72 -28.29 22.65
C THR A 482 -1.27 -27.66 21.32
N ILE A 483 0.03 -27.56 21.06
CA ILE A 483 0.58 -27.09 19.77
C ILE A 483 0.56 -28.20 18.71
N ARG A 484 0.84 -29.46 19.09
CA ARG A 484 0.78 -30.61 18.19
C ARG A 484 -0.63 -30.85 17.65
N SER A 485 -1.63 -30.90 18.52
CA SER A 485 -3.03 -31.11 18.09
C SER A 485 -3.52 -30.04 17.10
N LYS A 486 -3.11 -28.77 17.28
CA LYS A 486 -3.38 -27.68 16.32
C LYS A 486 -2.60 -27.80 15.02
N TYR A 487 -1.38 -28.34 15.05
CA TYR A 487 -0.61 -28.62 13.85
C TYR A 487 -1.27 -29.75 13.03
N ASP A 488 -1.73 -30.80 13.70
CA ASP A 488 -2.45 -31.91 13.07
C ASP A 488 -3.81 -31.43 12.50
N GLU A 489 -4.55 -30.58 13.23
CA GLU A 489 -5.77 -29.93 12.73
C GLU A 489 -5.51 -29.10 11.45
N LEU A 490 -4.49 -28.24 11.46
CA LEU A 490 -4.11 -27.43 10.29
C LEU A 490 -3.60 -28.30 9.13
N SER A 491 -2.90 -29.41 9.40
CA SER A 491 -2.43 -30.34 8.37
C SER A 491 -3.60 -31.08 7.70
N ASN A 492 -4.66 -31.41 8.44
CA ASN A 492 -5.87 -31.99 7.87
C ASN A 492 -6.67 -30.95 7.07
N GLN A 493 -6.79 -29.71 7.55
CA GLN A 493 -7.43 -28.61 6.80
C GLN A 493 -6.70 -28.30 5.49
N LEU A 494 -5.36 -28.40 5.46
CA LEU A 494 -4.57 -28.26 4.24
C LEU A 494 -4.88 -29.37 3.24
N LEU A 495 -4.97 -30.62 3.70
CA LEU A 495 -5.26 -31.78 2.85
C LEU A 495 -6.70 -31.74 2.29
N GLU A 496 -7.68 -31.33 3.10
CA GLU A 496 -9.05 -31.07 2.62
C GLU A 496 -9.10 -29.93 1.58
N ALA A 497 -8.28 -28.88 1.77
CA ALA A 497 -8.17 -27.79 0.81
C ALA A 497 -7.52 -28.24 -0.52
N GLU A 498 -6.46 -29.04 -0.48
CA GLU A 498 -5.83 -29.64 -1.67
C GLU A 498 -6.81 -30.56 -2.42
N GLU A 499 -7.51 -31.46 -1.72
CA GLU A 499 -8.59 -32.27 -2.30
C GLU A 499 -9.71 -31.43 -2.93
N SER A 500 -10.06 -30.28 -2.33
CA SER A 500 -11.07 -29.37 -2.89
C SER A 500 -10.57 -28.65 -4.16
N SER A 501 -9.28 -28.34 -4.21
CA SER A 501 -8.64 -27.72 -5.37
C SER A 501 -8.53 -28.70 -6.53
N GLU A 502 -8.11 -29.95 -6.29
CA GLU A 502 -8.10 -30.98 -7.34
C GLU A 502 -9.48 -31.17 -7.98
N LYS A 503 -10.54 -31.25 -7.16
CA LYS A 503 -11.94 -31.34 -7.64
C LYS A 503 -12.32 -30.14 -8.51
N GLN A 504 -12.01 -28.91 -8.08
CA GLN A 504 -12.24 -27.71 -8.88
C GLN A 504 -11.47 -27.71 -10.21
N THR A 505 -10.24 -28.23 -10.24
CA THR A 505 -9.50 -28.36 -11.52
C THR A 505 -10.08 -29.44 -12.44
N ALA A 506 -10.63 -30.52 -11.90
CA ALA A 506 -11.33 -31.55 -12.67
C ALA A 506 -12.63 -31.00 -13.28
N ASP A 507 -13.44 -30.30 -12.46
CA ASP A 507 -14.67 -29.62 -12.91
C ASP A 507 -14.37 -28.58 -14.00
N ALA A 508 -13.29 -27.78 -13.84
CA ALA A 508 -12.85 -26.82 -14.84
C ALA A 508 -12.38 -27.50 -16.15
N GLN A 509 -11.71 -28.66 -16.07
CA GLN A 509 -11.36 -29.44 -17.26
C GLN A 509 -12.59 -30.04 -17.96
N GLU A 510 -13.64 -30.41 -17.24
CA GLU A 510 -14.90 -30.85 -17.86
C GLU A 510 -15.69 -29.69 -18.46
N ALA A 511 -15.74 -28.53 -17.79
CA ALA A 511 -16.31 -27.31 -18.35
C ALA A 511 -15.61 -26.89 -19.66
N ASN A 512 -14.26 -26.95 -19.72
CA ASN A 512 -13.52 -26.66 -20.94
C ASN A 512 -13.86 -27.65 -22.09
N LYS A 513 -14.04 -28.94 -21.81
CA LYS A 513 -14.50 -29.93 -22.80
C LYS A 513 -15.94 -29.69 -23.26
N GLN A 514 -16.79 -29.05 -22.44
CA GLN A 514 -18.12 -28.62 -22.85
C GLN A 514 -18.06 -27.37 -23.73
N ILE A 515 -17.19 -26.40 -23.42
CA ILE A 515 -16.94 -25.23 -24.26
C ILE A 515 -16.40 -25.63 -25.64
N GLU A 516 -15.45 -26.56 -25.69
CA GLU A 516 -14.88 -27.12 -26.93
C GLU A 516 -15.97 -27.71 -27.84
N ARG A 517 -16.85 -28.57 -27.29
CA ARG A 517 -18.02 -29.12 -28.00
C ARG A 517 -19.04 -28.07 -28.44
N LEU A 518 -19.22 -27.00 -27.66
CA LEU A 518 -20.10 -25.89 -28.05
C LEU A 518 -19.49 -25.08 -29.20
N GLY A 519 -18.16 -24.98 -29.29
CA GLY A 519 -17.43 -24.48 -30.45
C GLY A 519 -17.67 -25.34 -31.70
N GLU A 520 -17.46 -26.66 -31.60
CA GLU A 520 -17.71 -27.60 -32.71
C GLU A 520 -19.16 -27.51 -33.23
N LEU A 521 -20.14 -27.36 -32.33
CA LEU A 521 -21.56 -27.19 -32.70
C LEU A 521 -21.86 -25.83 -33.32
N LEU A 522 -21.16 -24.77 -32.92
CA LEU A 522 -21.30 -23.42 -33.50
C LEU A 522 -20.70 -23.37 -34.91
N ASP A 523 -19.52 -23.95 -35.12
CA ASP A 523 -18.89 -24.07 -36.43
C ASP A 523 -19.74 -24.91 -37.40
N ALA A 524 -20.32 -26.03 -36.92
CA ALA A 524 -21.26 -26.83 -37.70
C ALA A 524 -22.56 -26.07 -38.04
N ALA A 525 -23.01 -25.17 -37.17
CA ALA A 525 -24.16 -24.29 -37.46
C ALA A 525 -23.79 -23.22 -38.50
N ALA A 526 -22.62 -22.61 -38.40
CA ALA A 526 -22.13 -21.61 -39.37
C ALA A 526 -21.91 -22.20 -40.77
N GLN A 527 -21.37 -23.42 -40.87
CA GLN A 527 -21.28 -24.15 -42.14
C GLN A 527 -22.68 -24.41 -42.74
N ARG A 528 -23.65 -24.80 -41.90
CA ARG A 528 -25.04 -25.00 -42.33
C ARG A 528 -25.72 -23.72 -42.80
N GLU A 529 -25.37 -22.57 -42.23
CA GLU A 529 -25.83 -21.26 -42.69
C GLU A 529 -25.26 -20.93 -44.08
N GLN A 530 -23.97 -21.21 -44.33
CA GLN A 530 -23.36 -21.06 -45.67
C GLN A 530 -23.95 -22.04 -46.71
N GLU A 531 -24.26 -23.29 -46.33
CA GLU A 531 -25.00 -24.23 -47.18
C GLU A 531 -26.41 -23.71 -47.54
N LEU A 532 -27.08 -23.03 -46.61
CA LEU A 532 -28.40 -22.44 -46.87
C LEU A 532 -28.32 -21.19 -47.75
N LEU A 533 -27.31 -20.33 -47.56
CA LEU A 533 -27.09 -19.13 -48.39
C LEU A 533 -26.80 -19.50 -49.85
N THR A 534 -25.84 -20.40 -50.08
CA THR A 534 -25.54 -20.89 -51.45
C THR A 534 -26.76 -21.55 -52.11
N LYS A 535 -27.62 -22.21 -51.33
CA LYS A 535 -28.86 -22.81 -51.84
C LYS A 535 -29.98 -21.79 -52.13
N ILE A 536 -29.99 -20.64 -51.45
CA ILE A 536 -30.86 -19.52 -51.82
C ILE A 536 -30.39 -18.90 -53.14
N GLU A 537 -29.07 -18.79 -53.33
CA GLU A 537 -28.46 -18.28 -54.57
C GLU A 537 -28.74 -19.22 -55.77
N GLU A 538 -28.57 -20.54 -55.62
CA GLU A 538 -29.01 -21.55 -56.61
C GLU A 538 -30.48 -21.37 -57.01
N LEU A 539 -31.36 -21.10 -56.04
CA LEU A 539 -32.80 -20.94 -56.28
C LEU A 539 -33.14 -19.60 -56.96
N GLN A 540 -32.39 -18.53 -56.67
CA GLN A 540 -32.52 -17.27 -57.41
C GLN A 540 -32.04 -17.41 -58.86
N GLU A 541 -30.96 -18.13 -59.12
CA GLU A 541 -30.50 -18.38 -60.50
C GLU A 541 -31.47 -19.28 -61.28
N GLN A 542 -32.07 -20.29 -60.63
CA GLN A 542 -33.16 -21.09 -61.20
C GLN A 542 -34.43 -20.26 -61.49
N MET A 543 -34.79 -19.28 -60.65
CA MET A 543 -35.87 -18.34 -60.95
C MET A 543 -35.54 -17.41 -62.12
N ASN A 544 -34.33 -16.86 -62.17
CA ASN A 544 -33.91 -15.91 -63.21
C ASN A 544 -33.81 -16.58 -64.59
N SER A 545 -33.26 -17.81 -64.65
CA SER A 545 -33.23 -18.62 -65.86
C SER A 545 -34.64 -18.99 -66.33
N ALA A 546 -35.53 -19.45 -65.44
CA ALA A 546 -36.93 -19.74 -65.76
C ALA A 546 -37.71 -18.50 -66.25
N ALA A 547 -37.41 -17.31 -65.73
CA ALA A 547 -37.97 -16.05 -66.24
C ALA A 547 -37.48 -15.77 -67.67
N SER A 548 -36.19 -15.95 -67.94
CA SER A 548 -35.57 -15.68 -69.24
C SER A 548 -36.09 -16.56 -70.40
N GLU A 549 -36.53 -17.79 -70.11
CA GLU A 549 -36.97 -18.74 -71.14
C GLU A 549 -38.43 -18.53 -71.61
N SER A 550 -39.14 -17.54 -71.03
CA SER A 550 -40.55 -17.26 -71.34
C SER A 550 -40.78 -16.25 -72.48
N ALA A 551 -39.71 -15.66 -73.05
CA ALA A 551 -39.78 -14.44 -73.85
C ALA A 551 -39.51 -14.58 -75.37
N SER A 552 -39.62 -15.78 -75.99
CA SER A 552 -39.72 -15.86 -77.46
C SER A 552 -40.38 -17.13 -78.02
N ARG A 553 -41.54 -16.98 -78.68
CA ARG A 553 -41.92 -17.62 -79.96
C ARG A 553 -43.39 -17.35 -80.36
N THR A 554 -43.58 -16.35 -81.21
CA THR A 554 -44.84 -16.10 -81.91
C THR A 554 -44.83 -16.76 -83.30
N ASP A 555 -45.28 -18.03 -83.43
CA ASP A 555 -45.96 -18.47 -84.67
C ASP A 555 -46.86 -19.73 -84.58
N GLU A 556 -47.55 -19.99 -83.45
CA GLU A 556 -48.54 -21.10 -83.34
C GLU A 556 -50.01 -20.65 -83.26
N TRP A 557 -50.27 -19.37 -83.51
CA TRP A 557 -51.60 -18.76 -83.37
C TRP A 557 -52.66 -19.35 -84.33
N ALA A 558 -52.23 -19.96 -85.45
CA ALA A 558 -53.10 -20.52 -86.48
C ALA A 558 -53.75 -21.87 -86.11
N GLN A 559 -53.08 -22.73 -85.33
CA GLN A 559 -53.63 -24.05 -84.96
C GLN A 559 -54.58 -23.95 -83.74
N VAL A 560 -54.17 -23.23 -82.70
CA VAL A 560 -54.92 -23.07 -81.44
C VAL A 560 -56.34 -22.52 -81.66
N ARG A 561 -56.56 -21.75 -82.74
CA ARG A 561 -57.88 -21.17 -83.07
C ARG A 561 -58.97 -22.23 -83.36
N ARG A 562 -58.61 -23.46 -83.75
CA ARG A 562 -59.60 -24.53 -84.00
C ARG A 562 -60.02 -25.25 -82.71
N GLU A 563 -59.09 -25.53 -81.79
CA GLU A 563 -59.44 -26.11 -80.48
C GLU A 563 -60.28 -25.18 -79.59
N ARG A 564 -60.05 -23.86 -79.70
CA ARG A 564 -60.76 -22.88 -78.86
C ARG A 564 -62.29 -22.93 -79.04
N LEU A 565 -62.80 -23.31 -80.22
CA LEU A 565 -64.24 -23.34 -80.47
C LEU A 565 -64.99 -24.44 -79.72
N ASP A 566 -64.38 -25.61 -79.49
CA ASP A 566 -65.01 -26.66 -78.67
C ASP A 566 -64.77 -26.46 -77.17
N LYS A 567 -63.64 -25.86 -76.75
CA LYS A 567 -63.43 -25.39 -75.36
C LYS A 567 -64.44 -24.28 -74.98
N VAL A 568 -64.87 -23.41 -75.89
CA VAL A 568 -65.92 -22.41 -75.60
C VAL A 568 -67.27 -23.04 -75.23
N LYS A 569 -67.65 -24.18 -75.83
CA LYS A 569 -68.89 -24.90 -75.48
C LYS A 569 -68.86 -25.50 -74.07
N SER A 570 -67.69 -25.87 -73.54
CA SER A 570 -67.57 -26.33 -72.14
C SER A 570 -67.49 -25.15 -71.15
N ILE A 571 -66.83 -24.05 -71.52
CA ILE A 571 -66.72 -22.85 -70.67
C ILE A 571 -68.07 -22.21 -70.37
N LEU A 572 -69.00 -22.19 -71.34
CA LEU A 572 -70.38 -21.71 -71.13
C LEU A 572 -71.15 -22.48 -70.05
N ARG A 573 -70.78 -23.74 -69.75
CA ARG A 573 -71.34 -24.52 -68.64
C ARG A 573 -70.59 -24.34 -67.30
N GLN A 574 -69.40 -23.75 -67.31
CA GLN A 574 -68.70 -23.34 -66.09
C GLN A 574 -68.99 -21.90 -65.65
N GLN A 575 -69.50 -21.04 -66.55
CA GLN A 575 -69.77 -19.65 -66.19
C GLN A 575 -70.98 -19.45 -65.26
N SER A 576 -72.00 -20.33 -65.30
CA SER A 576 -73.09 -20.32 -64.31
C SER A 576 -72.57 -20.47 -62.87
N ASP A 577 -71.65 -21.40 -62.67
CA ASP A 577 -71.08 -21.70 -61.36
C ASP A 577 -70.08 -20.64 -60.89
N LYS A 578 -69.46 -19.92 -61.84
CA LYS A 578 -68.59 -18.77 -61.54
C LYS A 578 -69.40 -17.53 -61.14
N VAL A 579 -70.56 -17.27 -61.77
CA VAL A 579 -71.44 -16.16 -61.35
C VAL A 579 -71.88 -16.32 -59.89
N ARG A 580 -72.26 -17.54 -59.47
CA ARG A 580 -72.68 -17.78 -58.07
C ARG A 580 -71.55 -17.54 -57.06
N ARG A 581 -70.34 -18.02 -57.37
CA ARG A 581 -69.14 -17.79 -56.53
C ARG A 581 -68.67 -16.33 -56.56
N ALA A 582 -68.89 -15.60 -57.65
CA ALA A 582 -68.61 -14.17 -57.71
C ALA A 582 -69.55 -13.36 -56.80
N THR A 583 -70.83 -13.72 -56.70
CA THR A 583 -71.75 -13.11 -55.72
C THR A 583 -71.43 -13.46 -54.27
N GLU A 584 -70.88 -14.65 -54.00
CA GLU A 584 -70.36 -15.01 -52.67
C GLU A 584 -69.09 -14.20 -52.34
N ALA A 585 -68.10 -14.14 -53.25
CA ALA A 585 -66.85 -13.38 -53.07
C ALA A 585 -67.03 -11.85 -53.00
N LEU A 586 -68.04 -11.28 -53.67
CA LEU A 586 -68.39 -9.86 -53.52
C LEU A 586 -68.98 -9.56 -52.14
N ARG A 587 -69.65 -10.52 -51.52
CA ARG A 587 -70.17 -10.38 -50.15
C ARG A 587 -69.04 -10.45 -49.13
N ASP A 588 -68.13 -11.42 -49.26
CA ASP A 588 -66.93 -11.50 -48.42
C ASP A 588 -66.07 -10.22 -48.51
N ARG A 589 -65.96 -9.60 -49.69
CA ARG A 589 -65.27 -8.32 -49.86
C ARG A 589 -66.00 -7.15 -49.19
N TYR A 590 -67.33 -7.15 -49.15
CA TYR A 590 -68.10 -6.13 -48.43
C TYR A 590 -67.86 -6.24 -46.91
N ASP A 591 -67.99 -7.46 -46.37
CA ASP A 591 -67.68 -7.79 -44.98
C ASP A 591 -66.21 -7.50 -44.60
N GLN A 592 -65.28 -7.61 -45.54
CA GLN A 592 -63.87 -7.23 -45.34
C GLN A 592 -63.69 -5.71 -45.34
N CYS A 593 -64.33 -4.97 -46.24
CA CYS A 593 -64.30 -3.50 -46.23
C CYS A 593 -64.89 -2.93 -44.94
N GLU A 594 -66.02 -3.46 -44.45
CA GLU A 594 -66.62 -3.02 -43.18
C GLU A 594 -65.68 -3.28 -41.98
N LYS A 595 -65.00 -4.43 -41.94
CA LYS A 595 -63.98 -4.75 -40.92
C LYS A 595 -62.75 -3.85 -41.03
N VAL A 596 -62.32 -3.47 -42.24
CA VAL A 596 -61.21 -2.52 -42.45
C VAL A 596 -61.59 -1.10 -42.04
N LEU A 597 -62.83 -0.67 -42.29
CA LEU A 597 -63.33 0.63 -41.83
C LEU A 597 -63.43 0.69 -40.30
N LEU A 598 -63.99 -0.34 -39.65
CA LEU A 598 -63.98 -0.48 -38.19
C LEU A 598 -62.55 -0.46 -37.62
N LYS A 599 -61.62 -1.22 -38.22
CA LYS A 599 -60.21 -1.21 -37.83
C LYS A 599 -59.54 0.15 -38.02
N ARG A 600 -59.92 0.92 -39.03
CA ARG A 600 -59.44 2.30 -39.23
C ARG A 600 -59.99 3.26 -38.18
N SER A 601 -61.27 3.18 -37.80
CA SER A 601 -61.80 3.99 -36.68
C SER A 601 -61.15 3.63 -35.34
N GLU A 602 -60.96 2.34 -35.04
CA GLU A 602 -60.22 1.89 -33.85
C GLU A 602 -58.77 2.40 -33.84
N LEU A 603 -58.10 2.41 -35.00
CA LEU A 603 -56.74 2.96 -35.14
C LEU A 603 -56.70 4.47 -34.95
N VAL A 604 -57.65 5.24 -35.48
CA VAL A 604 -57.70 6.70 -35.29
C VAL A 604 -57.96 7.05 -33.82
N GLU A 605 -58.87 6.34 -33.14
CA GLU A 605 -59.12 6.53 -31.71
C GLU A 605 -57.89 6.15 -30.87
N ALA A 606 -57.21 5.04 -31.20
CA ALA A 606 -55.97 4.65 -30.56
C ALA A 606 -54.83 5.66 -30.78
N TYR A 607 -54.66 6.19 -32.00
CA TYR A 607 -53.68 7.23 -32.30
C TYR A 607 -53.96 8.52 -31.53
N GLN A 608 -55.22 8.96 -31.44
CA GLN A 608 -55.59 10.11 -30.64
C GLN A 608 -55.33 9.87 -29.15
N ALA A 609 -55.66 8.69 -28.61
CA ALA A 609 -55.35 8.33 -27.22
C ALA A 609 -53.83 8.30 -26.93
N VAL A 610 -53.01 7.82 -27.87
CA VAL A 610 -51.54 7.82 -27.77
C VAL A 610 -50.97 9.23 -27.85
N ALA A 611 -51.42 10.06 -28.79
CA ALA A 611 -50.99 11.46 -28.90
C ALA A 611 -51.35 12.27 -27.65
N ASP A 612 -52.56 12.07 -27.11
CA ASP A 612 -53.02 12.76 -25.92
C ASP A 612 -52.33 12.25 -24.63
N ALA A 613 -51.83 11.00 -24.62
CA ALA A 613 -50.94 10.48 -23.58
C ALA A 613 -49.52 11.06 -23.68
N GLN A 614 -48.94 11.10 -24.88
CA GLN A 614 -47.61 11.70 -25.14
C GLN A 614 -47.60 13.20 -24.79
N ALA A 615 -48.66 13.95 -25.15
CA ALA A 615 -48.80 15.37 -24.77
C ALA A 615 -48.86 15.60 -23.25
N LYS A 616 -49.38 14.63 -22.48
CA LYS A 616 -49.40 14.67 -21.01
C LYS A 616 -48.06 14.28 -20.39
N LEU A 617 -47.29 13.39 -21.02
CA LEU A 617 -45.92 13.02 -20.62
C LEU A 617 -44.93 14.17 -20.90
N ALA A 618 -44.93 14.74 -22.11
CA ALA A 618 -44.06 15.86 -22.47
C ALA A 618 -44.25 17.09 -21.56
N LYS A 619 -45.49 17.35 -21.12
CA LYS A 619 -45.81 18.41 -20.13
C LYS A 619 -45.30 18.13 -18.71
N ARG A 620 -44.95 16.88 -18.36
CA ARG A 620 -44.30 16.53 -17.10
C ARG A 620 -42.77 16.63 -17.21
N GLU A 621 -42.18 16.07 -18.26
CA GLU A 621 -40.72 16.08 -18.47
C GLU A 621 -40.16 17.50 -18.62
N ALA A 622 -40.90 18.39 -19.29
CA ALA A 622 -40.54 19.80 -19.43
C ALA A 622 -40.43 20.58 -18.09
N ARG A 623 -40.82 19.97 -16.95
CA ARG A 623 -40.70 20.57 -15.61
C ARG A 623 -39.69 19.85 -14.70
N SER A 624 -39.23 18.65 -15.03
CA SER A 624 -38.17 17.94 -14.29
C SER A 624 -36.78 18.15 -14.89
N GLY A 625 -36.67 18.26 -16.22
CA GLY A 625 -35.38 18.36 -16.92
C GLY A 625 -34.52 19.57 -16.53
N THR A 626 -35.13 20.72 -16.18
CA THR A 626 -34.39 21.90 -15.70
C THR A 626 -33.80 21.72 -14.31
N LEU A 627 -34.43 20.92 -13.45
CA LEU A 627 -33.94 20.62 -12.10
C LEU A 627 -32.77 19.63 -12.14
N LEU A 628 -32.86 18.58 -12.97
CA LEU A 628 -31.73 17.67 -13.22
C LEU A 628 -30.56 18.37 -13.92
N GLY A 629 -30.85 19.28 -14.86
CA GLY A 629 -29.81 20.06 -15.55
C GLY A 629 -29.00 20.94 -14.58
N LEU A 630 -29.67 21.56 -13.60
CA LEU A 630 -29.01 22.38 -12.59
C LEU A 630 -28.21 21.55 -11.57
N SER A 631 -28.72 20.39 -11.13
CA SER A 631 -27.95 19.52 -10.21
C SER A 631 -26.75 18.88 -10.92
N GLY A 632 -26.90 18.44 -12.17
CA GLY A 632 -25.80 17.91 -12.98
C GLY A 632 -24.69 18.94 -13.22
N LEU A 633 -25.05 20.21 -13.51
CA LEU A 633 -24.08 21.30 -13.61
C LEU A 633 -23.35 21.56 -12.30
N GLY A 634 -24.04 21.51 -11.15
CA GLY A 634 -23.44 21.68 -9.82
C GLY A 634 -22.43 20.58 -9.48
N LEU A 635 -22.77 19.30 -9.77
CA LEU A 635 -21.85 18.17 -9.59
C LEU A 635 -20.62 18.27 -10.50
N LEU A 636 -20.81 18.68 -11.76
CA LEU A 636 -19.72 18.87 -12.71
C LEU A 636 -18.77 20.00 -12.25
N LEU A 637 -19.29 21.11 -11.73
CA LEU A 637 -18.46 22.19 -11.17
C LEU A 637 -17.69 21.75 -9.92
N MET A 638 -18.29 20.93 -9.03
CA MET A 638 -17.54 20.33 -7.90
C MET A 638 -16.42 19.40 -8.38
N MET A 639 -16.67 18.57 -9.40
CA MET A 639 -15.66 17.69 -9.98
C MET A 639 -14.51 18.50 -10.60
N ILE A 640 -14.82 19.55 -11.35
CA ILE A 640 -13.84 20.47 -11.93
C ILE A 640 -13.02 21.17 -10.83
N ALA A 641 -13.62 21.57 -9.71
CA ALA A 641 -12.91 22.15 -8.57
C ALA A 641 -11.92 21.16 -7.93
N GLY A 642 -12.35 19.91 -7.70
CA GLY A 642 -11.49 18.85 -7.15
C GLY A 642 -10.30 18.52 -8.06
N ILE A 643 -10.55 18.39 -9.38
CA ILE A 643 -9.49 18.17 -10.38
C ILE A 643 -8.54 19.38 -10.43
N SER A 644 -9.06 20.61 -10.40
CA SER A 644 -8.23 21.83 -10.41
C SER A 644 -7.29 21.90 -9.20
N TRP A 645 -7.77 21.52 -8.01
CA TRP A 645 -6.96 21.47 -6.79
C TRP A 645 -5.85 20.40 -6.84
N PHE A 646 -6.13 19.26 -7.49
CA PHE A 646 -5.15 18.19 -7.70
C PHE A 646 -4.08 18.60 -8.72
N VAL A 647 -4.51 19.07 -9.90
CA VAL A 647 -3.60 19.50 -10.99
C VAL A 647 -2.71 20.67 -10.55
N ALA A 648 -3.25 21.65 -9.83
CA ALA A 648 -2.44 22.74 -9.25
C ALA A 648 -1.33 22.22 -8.34
N GLY A 649 -1.58 21.15 -7.58
CA GLY A 649 -0.58 20.50 -6.72
C GLY A 649 0.52 19.74 -7.46
N GLN A 650 0.32 19.37 -8.74
CA GLN A 650 1.36 18.78 -9.59
C GLN A 650 2.11 19.85 -10.41
N VAL A 651 1.40 20.84 -10.96
CA VAL A 651 1.98 21.91 -11.80
C VAL A 651 2.83 22.87 -10.97
N GLN A 652 2.41 23.17 -9.74
CA GLN A 652 3.11 24.05 -8.82
C GLN A 652 3.17 23.39 -7.43
N PRO A 653 4.17 22.52 -7.17
CA PRO A 653 4.38 21.96 -5.84
C PRO A 653 4.66 23.12 -4.87
N GLY A 654 3.78 23.28 -3.87
CA GLY A 654 3.88 24.40 -2.93
C GLY A 654 5.19 24.42 -2.18
N GLN A 655 5.63 25.62 -1.76
CA GLN A 655 6.79 25.75 -0.89
C GLN A 655 6.45 25.29 0.53
N TYR A 656 7.35 24.52 1.13
CA TYR A 656 7.29 24.10 2.52
C TYR A 656 8.55 24.56 3.25
N ALA A 657 8.45 24.82 4.55
CA ALA A 657 9.61 24.80 5.44
C ALA A 657 9.84 23.36 5.92
N ALA A 658 11.08 22.90 5.80
CA ALA A 658 11.61 21.84 6.64
C ALA A 658 12.46 22.46 7.75
N THR A 659 12.45 21.86 8.94
CA THR A 659 13.22 22.30 10.11
C THR A 659 14.01 21.12 10.66
N VAL A 660 15.28 21.34 10.98
CA VAL A 660 16.20 20.36 11.58
C VAL A 660 16.94 21.01 12.74
N THR A 661 17.13 20.29 13.84
CA THR A 661 17.81 20.80 15.03
C THR A 661 19.09 20.01 15.28
N VAL A 662 20.20 20.71 15.37
CA VAL A 662 21.55 20.17 15.52
C VAL A 662 22.14 20.74 16.81
N ALA A 663 22.63 19.87 17.68
CA ALA A 663 23.12 20.22 19.01
C ALA A 663 24.60 19.84 19.22
N ALA A 664 25.23 20.56 20.14
CA ALA A 664 26.55 20.26 20.69
C ALA A 664 26.45 19.20 21.81
N ASN A 665 27.13 18.09 21.63
CA ASN A 665 27.17 16.97 22.57
C ASN A 665 28.63 16.66 22.93
N ALA A 666 28.96 16.41 24.19
CA ALA A 666 30.33 16.08 24.61
C ALA A 666 30.47 14.69 25.26
N GLY A 667 29.40 13.88 25.25
CA GLY A 667 29.35 12.60 25.95
C GLY A 667 29.50 12.80 27.45
N GLU A 668 30.61 12.31 28.01
CA GLU A 668 30.90 12.32 29.44
C GLU A 668 31.43 13.67 29.98
N ARG A 669 31.91 14.57 29.10
CA ARG A 669 32.38 15.91 29.50
C ARG A 669 31.22 16.92 29.49
N ALA A 670 31.16 17.78 30.52
CA ALA A 670 30.34 19.00 30.46
C ALA A 670 31.00 20.06 29.55
N LEU A 671 30.20 20.68 28.67
CA LEU A 671 30.62 21.83 27.86
C LEU A 671 30.44 23.13 28.65
N THR A 672 31.40 24.04 28.53
CA THR A 672 31.29 25.41 29.05
C THR A 672 30.50 26.30 28.08
N SER A 673 30.00 27.44 28.56
CA SER A 673 29.40 28.48 27.70
C SER A 673 30.28 28.84 26.50
N ASP A 674 31.59 28.84 26.71
CA ASP A 674 32.59 29.30 25.77
C ASP A 674 32.89 28.19 24.74
N ASP A 675 32.88 26.92 25.16
CA ASP A 675 32.89 25.77 24.24
C ASP A 675 31.65 25.79 23.32
N LEU A 676 30.46 26.05 23.88
CA LEU A 676 29.20 26.10 23.13
C LEU A 676 29.16 27.26 22.14
N ALA A 677 29.61 28.46 22.53
CA ALA A 677 29.71 29.61 21.65
C ALA A 677 30.76 29.42 20.53
N SER A 678 31.91 28.80 20.85
CA SER A 678 32.95 28.42 19.88
C SER A 678 32.42 27.40 18.87
N TRP A 679 31.68 26.38 19.34
CA TRP A 679 31.02 25.42 18.46
C TRP A 679 29.98 26.09 17.55
N GLN A 680 29.14 26.98 18.10
CA GLN A 680 28.08 27.63 17.34
C GLN A 680 28.64 28.49 16.21
N GLY A 681 29.58 29.40 16.53
CA GLY A 681 30.23 30.26 15.53
C GLY A 681 31.02 29.46 14.48
N TYR A 682 31.57 28.29 14.85
CA TYR A 682 32.18 27.39 13.87
C TYR A 682 31.15 26.81 12.88
N ILE A 683 29.96 26.39 13.34
CA ILE A 683 28.92 25.87 12.43
C ILE A 683 28.39 26.96 11.51
N GLU A 684 28.11 28.16 12.05
CA GLU A 684 27.65 29.33 11.26
C GLU A 684 28.68 29.71 10.17
N GLN A 685 29.98 29.74 10.53
CA GLN A 685 31.05 30.00 9.57
C GLN A 685 31.20 28.86 8.53
N MET A 686 31.12 27.60 8.96
CA MET A 686 31.31 26.44 8.09
C MET A 686 30.18 26.31 7.05
N VAL A 687 28.93 26.63 7.40
CA VAL A 687 27.83 26.62 6.43
C VAL A 687 28.05 27.65 5.30
N SER A 688 28.81 28.72 5.57
CA SER A 688 29.20 29.73 4.58
C SER A 688 30.49 29.42 3.79
N ASP A 689 31.17 28.29 4.06
CA ASP A 689 32.44 27.93 3.40
C ASP A 689 32.19 27.32 2.00
N PRO A 690 32.76 27.88 0.91
CA PRO A 690 32.68 27.29 -0.43
C PRO A 690 33.14 25.83 -0.49
N GLN A 691 34.15 25.42 0.28
CA GLN A 691 34.63 24.03 0.32
C GLN A 691 33.64 23.08 1.02
N PHE A 692 32.84 23.60 1.95
CA PHE A 692 31.72 22.85 2.54
C PHE A 692 30.59 22.71 1.52
N ILE A 693 30.24 23.78 0.80
CA ILE A 693 29.19 23.76 -0.24
C ILE A 693 29.54 22.81 -1.40
N GLU A 694 30.81 22.72 -1.83
CA GLU A 694 31.26 21.71 -2.81
C GLU A 694 31.03 20.27 -2.34
N GLN A 695 31.29 19.99 -1.07
CA GLN A 695 31.06 18.67 -0.47
C GLN A 695 29.57 18.36 -0.28
N ALA A 696 28.77 19.36 0.11
CA ALA A 696 27.33 19.26 0.21
C ALA A 696 26.70 18.99 -1.16
N ALA A 697 27.06 19.74 -2.21
CA ALA A 697 26.60 19.52 -3.58
C ALA A 697 27.02 18.13 -4.10
N SER A 698 28.24 17.68 -3.78
CA SER A 698 28.69 16.32 -4.10
C SER A 698 27.86 15.23 -3.42
N ARG A 699 27.29 15.50 -2.22
CA ARG A 699 26.36 14.60 -1.53
C ARG A 699 24.93 14.71 -2.05
N MET A 700 24.44 15.90 -2.38
CA MET A 700 23.16 16.12 -3.10
C MET A 700 23.11 15.28 -4.37
N LYS A 701 24.19 15.31 -5.17
CA LYS A 701 24.34 14.48 -6.38
C LYS A 701 24.24 12.98 -6.08
N ARG A 702 24.95 12.50 -5.05
CA ARG A 702 24.89 11.08 -4.63
C ARG A 702 23.52 10.66 -4.08
N ARG A 703 22.70 11.60 -3.61
CA ARG A 703 21.30 11.39 -3.14
C ARG A 703 20.25 11.59 -4.25
N GLY A 704 20.65 11.83 -5.51
CA GLY A 704 19.73 12.06 -6.63
C GLY A 704 19.02 13.42 -6.59
N ILE A 705 19.65 14.43 -6.01
CA ILE A 705 19.13 15.82 -5.91
C ILE A 705 19.87 16.67 -6.95
N ASP A 706 19.66 16.35 -8.24
CA ASP A 706 20.52 16.87 -9.32
C ASP A 706 20.47 18.39 -9.50
N SER A 707 19.35 19.05 -9.15
CA SER A 707 19.23 20.52 -9.16
C SER A 707 20.23 21.23 -8.24
N LEU A 708 20.66 20.55 -7.17
CA LEU A 708 21.62 21.05 -6.17
C LEU A 708 22.95 20.30 -6.23
N SER A 709 23.23 19.60 -7.34
CA SER A 709 24.48 18.85 -7.55
C SER A 709 25.70 19.71 -7.90
N VAL A 710 25.51 21.02 -8.09
CA VAL A 710 26.53 22.00 -8.45
C VAL A 710 26.71 22.99 -7.30
N ALA A 711 27.94 23.21 -6.86
CA ALA A 711 28.24 24.07 -5.70
C ALA A 711 27.64 25.49 -5.84
N GLY A 712 27.73 26.09 -7.03
CA GLY A 712 27.15 27.42 -7.27
C GLY A 712 25.62 27.49 -7.16
N THR A 713 24.88 26.46 -7.61
CA THR A 713 23.41 26.46 -7.48
C THR A 713 22.98 26.15 -6.05
N LEU A 714 23.71 25.27 -5.35
CA LEU A 714 23.48 25.02 -3.93
C LEU A 714 23.80 26.25 -3.08
N SER A 715 24.89 26.98 -3.36
CA SER A 715 25.27 28.19 -2.62
C SER A 715 24.20 29.27 -2.71
N ALA A 716 23.70 29.57 -3.91
CA ALA A 716 22.65 30.56 -4.11
C ALA A 716 21.33 30.13 -3.45
N HIS A 717 20.91 28.87 -3.65
CA HIS A 717 19.64 28.38 -3.10
C HIS A 717 19.68 28.27 -1.56
N MET A 718 20.83 27.97 -0.95
CA MET A 718 20.96 28.03 0.51
C MET A 718 20.94 29.48 1.00
N GLN A 719 21.62 30.41 0.31
CA GLN A 719 21.61 31.83 0.67
C GLN A 719 20.20 32.46 0.58
N ASP A 720 19.38 32.05 -0.38
CA ASP A 720 18.01 32.55 -0.57
C ASP A 720 16.95 31.81 0.26
N SER A 721 17.24 30.62 0.81
CA SER A 721 16.20 29.73 1.37
C SER A 721 16.56 28.95 2.64
N LEU A 722 17.78 29.07 3.17
CA LEU A 722 18.18 28.50 4.46
C LEU A 722 18.28 29.61 5.52
N ASP A 723 17.40 29.56 6.51
CA ASP A 723 17.51 30.37 7.73
C ASP A 723 18.22 29.54 8.83
N ILE A 724 19.03 30.20 9.64
CA ILE A 724 19.87 29.56 10.66
C ILE A 724 19.70 30.33 11.96
N THR A 725 19.02 29.70 12.93
CA THR A 725 18.68 30.31 14.20
C THR A 725 19.28 29.51 15.35
N SER A 726 19.95 30.18 16.29
CA SER A 726 20.32 29.60 17.57
C SER A 726 19.30 30.07 18.60
N SER A 727 18.47 29.15 19.09
CA SER A 727 17.46 29.43 20.11
C SER A 727 18.04 29.33 21.53
N GLU A 728 19.02 28.44 21.72
CA GLU A 728 19.66 28.15 23.00
C GLU A 728 21.15 27.88 22.78
N PRO A 729 22.06 28.27 23.72
CA PRO A 729 23.49 28.05 23.56
C PRO A 729 23.82 26.56 23.39
N GLY A 730 24.46 26.22 22.27
CA GLY A 730 24.75 24.82 21.92
C GLY A 730 23.74 24.17 20.98
N THR A 731 22.66 24.84 20.60
CA THR A 731 21.62 24.29 19.71
C THR A 731 21.36 25.23 18.54
N ILE A 732 21.50 24.71 17.31
CA ILE A 732 21.21 25.41 16.06
C ILE A 732 20.04 24.74 15.37
N THR A 733 19.00 25.52 15.12
CA THR A 733 17.84 25.14 14.31
C THR A 733 17.99 25.75 12.91
N MET A 734 18.04 24.89 11.90
CA MET A 734 18.11 25.30 10.50
C MET A 734 16.73 25.09 9.85
N GLU A 735 16.15 26.15 9.29
CA GLU A 735 14.91 26.10 8.54
C GLU A 735 15.24 26.25 7.04
N TYR A 736 14.89 25.26 6.23
CA TYR A 736 15.07 25.30 4.78
C TYR A 736 13.72 25.33 4.06
N ARG A 737 13.54 26.34 3.21
CA ARG A 737 12.33 26.54 2.40
C ARG A 737 12.55 25.99 0.99
N GLY A 738 11.56 25.30 0.44
CA GLY A 738 11.66 24.76 -0.93
C GLY A 738 10.42 24.02 -1.42
N ASP A 739 10.38 23.76 -2.73
CA ASP A 739 9.22 23.20 -3.43
C ASP A 739 9.02 21.70 -3.15
N GLY A 740 7.87 21.36 -2.56
CA GLY A 740 7.44 19.98 -2.31
C GLY A 740 8.08 19.34 -1.08
N SER A 741 7.27 19.05 -0.06
CA SER A 741 7.67 18.55 1.27
C SER A 741 8.77 17.47 1.25
N ALA A 742 8.56 16.35 0.56
CA ALA A 742 9.51 15.23 0.52
C ALA A 742 10.83 15.53 -0.22
N ARG A 743 10.91 16.62 -1.00
CA ARG A 743 12.14 17.13 -1.60
C ARG A 743 12.85 18.04 -0.61
N THR A 744 12.13 19.02 -0.04
CA THR A 744 12.63 19.97 0.97
C THR A 744 13.23 19.25 2.19
N GLN A 745 12.53 18.24 2.71
CA GLN A 745 13.01 17.38 3.80
C GLN A 745 14.35 16.72 3.46
N ARG A 746 14.46 16.13 2.26
CA ARG A 746 15.63 15.37 1.81
C ARG A 746 16.83 16.26 1.53
N VAL A 747 16.59 17.48 1.04
CA VAL A 747 17.63 18.51 0.91
C VAL A 747 18.18 18.87 2.29
N LEU A 748 17.30 19.24 3.24
CA LEU A 748 17.73 19.64 4.58
C LEU A 748 18.42 18.51 5.34
N ASP A 749 17.90 17.27 5.29
CA ASP A 749 18.55 16.09 5.88
C ASP A 749 19.95 15.85 5.26
N THR A 750 20.06 15.89 3.93
CA THR A 750 21.35 15.74 3.25
C THR A 750 22.33 16.86 3.63
N PHE A 751 21.84 18.08 3.83
CA PHE A 751 22.62 19.23 4.26
C PHE A 751 23.09 19.09 5.71
N ALA A 752 22.18 18.82 6.67
CA ALA A 752 22.48 18.64 8.09
C ALA A 752 23.38 17.42 8.36
N MET A 753 23.20 16.32 7.61
CA MET A 753 24.11 15.16 7.65
C MET A 753 25.51 15.51 7.09
N THR A 754 25.62 16.55 6.26
CA THR A 754 26.91 17.09 5.80
C THR A 754 27.52 18.03 6.82
N VAL A 755 26.75 18.96 7.40
CA VAL A 755 27.18 19.80 8.55
C VAL A 755 27.75 18.92 9.65
N THR A 756 26.96 17.96 10.13
CA THR A 756 27.31 17.01 11.19
C THR A 756 28.59 16.24 10.86
N SER A 757 28.69 15.70 9.64
CA SER A 757 29.85 14.91 9.22
C SER A 757 31.13 15.74 9.07
N GLN A 758 31.05 16.98 8.59
CA GLN A 758 32.22 17.84 8.40
C GLN A 758 32.67 18.45 9.73
N ALA A 759 31.73 18.89 10.57
CA ALA A 759 32.03 19.37 11.92
C ALA A 759 32.66 18.28 12.80
N ASN A 760 32.21 17.03 12.68
CA ASN A 760 32.81 15.90 13.41
C ASN A 760 34.18 15.50 12.85
N SER A 761 34.41 15.63 11.54
CA SER A 761 35.75 15.47 10.94
C SER A 761 36.73 16.56 11.39
N ALA A 762 36.24 17.78 11.61
CA ALA A 762 37.02 18.91 12.12
C ALA A 762 37.22 18.92 13.65
N ARG A 763 36.45 18.11 14.41
CA ARG A 763 36.39 18.11 15.88
C ARG A 763 37.77 18.16 16.56
N ALA A 764 38.71 17.33 16.11
CA ALA A 764 40.06 17.24 16.67
C ALA A 764 40.97 18.47 16.42
N ARG A 765 40.47 19.48 15.69
CA ARG A 765 41.15 20.76 15.41
C ARG A 765 40.45 21.97 16.02
N ARG A 766 39.24 21.80 16.60
CA ARG A 766 38.53 22.88 17.30
C ARG A 766 38.91 22.90 18.78
N ILE A 767 38.80 24.07 19.41
CA ILE A 767 39.14 24.28 20.83
C ILE A 767 38.07 23.67 21.74
N ASP A 768 36.79 23.76 21.36
CA ASP A 768 35.65 23.25 22.12
C ASP A 768 35.61 21.72 22.23
N GLY A 769 36.14 21.01 21.23
CA GLY A 769 36.15 19.54 21.18
C GLY A 769 34.77 18.86 21.19
N ALA A 770 33.67 19.58 20.92
CA ALA A 770 32.31 19.03 20.93
C ALA A 770 32.03 18.10 19.74
N LEU A 771 31.23 17.06 19.97
CA LEU A 771 30.58 16.30 18.91
C LEU A 771 29.33 17.07 18.45
N THR A 772 29.14 17.18 17.15
CA THR A 772 27.90 17.67 16.54
C THR A 772 26.95 16.49 16.38
N THR A 773 25.72 16.61 16.85
CA THR A 773 24.68 15.57 16.76
C THR A 773 23.37 16.16 16.25
N ILE A 774 22.65 15.43 15.39
CA ILE A 774 21.28 15.80 14.99
C ILE A 774 20.35 15.39 16.14
N GLU A 775 19.71 16.37 16.76
CA GLU A 775 18.79 16.18 17.88
C GLU A 775 17.37 15.89 17.36
N ALA A 776 16.90 16.72 16.43
CA ALA A 776 15.68 16.47 15.67
C ALA A 776 16.01 16.32 14.18
N GLN A 777 15.67 15.17 13.59
CA GLN A 777 15.77 14.96 12.14
C GLN A 777 14.89 15.97 11.39
N ALA A 778 15.20 16.21 10.11
CA ALA A 778 14.45 17.16 9.29
C ALA A 778 12.96 16.78 9.21
N GLN A 779 12.10 17.60 9.82
CA GLN A 779 10.63 17.49 9.72
C GLN A 779 10.09 18.61 8.85
N VAL A 780 8.91 18.42 8.25
CA VAL A 780 8.27 19.41 7.38
C VAL A 780 6.95 19.82 8.00
N GLY A 781 6.61 21.11 7.96
CA GLY A 781 5.27 21.56 8.36
C GLY A 781 4.17 20.97 7.47
N ASP A 782 3.03 20.60 8.08
CA ASP A 782 1.91 19.94 7.38
C ASP A 782 1.31 20.80 6.24
N SER A 783 1.37 22.13 6.39
CA SER A 783 0.85 23.11 5.43
C SER A 783 1.98 23.71 4.56
N PRO A 784 1.79 23.87 3.25
CA PRO A 784 2.68 24.72 2.46
C PRO A 784 2.59 26.18 2.95
N LEU A 785 3.72 26.88 2.91
CA LEU A 785 3.82 28.30 3.26
C LEU A 785 3.21 29.21 2.19
N ASP A 786 3.22 28.76 0.93
CA ASP A 786 2.87 29.58 -0.22
C ASP A 786 1.40 29.41 -0.65
N THR A 787 0.70 30.54 -0.77
CA THR A 787 -0.69 30.62 -1.25
C THR A 787 -0.84 30.49 -2.77
N SER A 788 0.24 30.52 -3.55
CA SER A 788 0.20 30.43 -5.02
C SER A 788 -0.56 29.19 -5.54
N ARG A 789 -0.57 28.08 -4.79
CA ARG A 789 -1.40 26.91 -5.13
C ARG A 789 -2.89 27.24 -5.20
N ILE A 790 -3.38 28.15 -4.35
CA ILE A 790 -4.78 28.62 -4.36
C ILE A 790 -5.03 29.50 -5.58
N GLU A 791 -4.08 30.37 -5.94
CA GLU A 791 -4.18 31.21 -7.14
C GLU A 791 -4.17 30.37 -8.42
N THR A 792 -3.23 29.42 -8.55
CA THR A 792 -3.13 28.50 -9.68
C THR A 792 -4.33 27.55 -9.76
N ALA A 793 -4.83 27.02 -8.63
CA ALA A 793 -6.08 26.26 -8.62
C ALA A 793 -7.27 27.13 -9.05
N GLY A 794 -7.33 28.39 -8.61
CA GLY A 794 -8.36 29.36 -9.01
C GLY A 794 -8.31 29.72 -10.50
N MET A 795 -7.12 29.89 -11.07
CA MET A 795 -6.92 30.13 -12.51
C MET A 795 -7.34 28.91 -13.36
N ILE A 796 -6.92 27.70 -12.96
CA ILE A 796 -7.33 26.46 -13.65
C ILE A 796 -8.85 26.31 -13.56
N PHE A 797 -9.43 26.41 -12.36
CA PHE A 797 -10.87 26.29 -12.13
C PHE A 797 -11.69 27.34 -12.90
N GLY A 798 -11.23 28.60 -12.92
CA GLY A 798 -11.87 29.68 -13.64
C GLY A 798 -11.85 29.45 -15.16
N GLY A 799 -10.69 29.06 -15.70
CA GLY A 799 -10.52 28.76 -17.13
C GLY A 799 -11.36 27.56 -17.59
N SER A 800 -11.33 26.46 -16.83
CA SER A 800 -12.10 25.26 -17.15
C SER A 800 -13.61 25.50 -16.99
N SER A 801 -14.04 26.20 -15.94
CA SER A 801 -15.46 26.59 -15.77
C SER A 801 -15.94 27.49 -16.90
N PHE A 802 -15.15 28.49 -17.31
CA PHE A 802 -15.48 29.35 -18.44
C PHE A 802 -15.61 28.57 -19.75
N ALA A 803 -14.66 27.65 -20.02
CA ALA A 803 -14.75 26.76 -21.17
C ALA A 803 -16.01 25.88 -21.14
N THR A 804 -16.33 25.29 -19.98
CA THR A 804 -17.56 24.50 -19.77
C THR A 804 -18.83 25.33 -20.03
N PHE A 805 -18.92 26.56 -19.53
CA PHE A 805 -20.05 27.45 -19.81
C PHE A 805 -20.14 27.83 -21.30
N LEU A 806 -19.00 28.05 -21.96
CA LEU A 806 -18.95 28.42 -23.38
C LEU A 806 -19.38 27.25 -24.28
N PHE A 807 -18.83 26.05 -24.08
CA PHE A 807 -19.24 24.84 -24.81
C PHE A 807 -20.68 24.44 -24.48
N GLY A 808 -21.08 24.48 -23.20
CA GLY A 808 -22.45 24.20 -22.76
C GLY A 808 -23.46 25.18 -23.38
N GLY A 809 -23.12 26.47 -23.48
CA GLY A 809 -23.94 27.49 -24.15
C GLY A 809 -24.08 27.24 -25.66
N ILE A 810 -23.01 26.85 -26.35
CA ILE A 810 -23.06 26.46 -27.76
C ILE A 810 -23.95 25.21 -27.95
N PHE A 811 -23.77 24.19 -27.11
CA PHE A 811 -24.51 22.94 -27.20
C PHE A 811 -26.00 23.14 -26.89
N TRP A 812 -26.33 23.90 -25.84
CA TRP A 812 -27.70 24.29 -25.51
C TRP A 812 -28.35 25.11 -26.63
N ARG A 813 -27.64 26.05 -27.24
CA ARG A 813 -28.14 26.82 -28.41
C ARG A 813 -28.39 25.91 -29.62
N ARG A 814 -27.58 24.87 -29.83
CA ARG A 814 -27.78 23.87 -30.89
C ARG A 814 -29.00 22.98 -30.61
N LEU A 815 -29.12 22.44 -29.40
CA LEU A 815 -30.29 21.66 -28.95
C LEU A 815 -31.58 22.47 -28.99
N ALA A 816 -31.56 23.73 -28.56
CA ALA A 816 -32.71 24.63 -28.62
C ALA A 816 -33.15 24.89 -30.08
N LYS A 817 -32.20 25.05 -31.02
CA LYS A 817 -32.51 25.16 -32.46
C LYS A 817 -33.08 23.85 -33.02
N MET A 818 -32.48 22.70 -32.69
CA MET A 818 -32.99 21.37 -33.10
C MET A 818 -34.42 21.15 -32.61
N LYS A 819 -34.70 21.46 -31.33
CA LYS A 819 -36.05 21.39 -30.76
C LYS A 819 -37.02 22.36 -31.43
N ALA A 820 -36.60 23.60 -31.69
CA ALA A 820 -37.44 24.59 -32.38
C ALA A 820 -37.72 24.26 -33.86
N ASN A 821 -36.87 23.46 -34.50
CA ASN A 821 -37.15 22.85 -35.81
C ASN A 821 -38.16 21.69 -35.65
N PHE A 822 -37.89 20.75 -34.75
CA PHE A 822 -38.79 19.60 -34.50
C PHE A 822 -40.22 20.03 -34.10
N GLU A 823 -40.37 21.06 -33.25
CA GLU A 823 -41.67 21.68 -32.90
C GLU A 823 -42.33 22.47 -34.04
N ARG A 824 -41.65 22.60 -35.19
CA ARG A 824 -42.16 23.21 -36.43
C ARG A 824 -42.55 22.11 -37.43
N ASP A 825 -41.70 21.13 -37.63
CA ASP A 825 -41.90 20.03 -38.59
C ASP A 825 -43.10 19.16 -38.17
N SER A 826 -43.21 18.83 -36.87
CA SER A 826 -44.36 18.14 -36.26
C SER A 826 -45.68 18.94 -36.24
N ARG A 827 -45.68 20.18 -36.75
CA ARG A 827 -46.91 20.96 -37.02
C ARG A 827 -47.28 21.03 -38.50
N VAL A 828 -46.41 20.52 -39.37
CA VAL A 828 -46.54 20.58 -40.83
C VAL A 828 -46.98 19.24 -41.40
N GLU A 829 -46.59 18.11 -40.80
CA GLU A 829 -47.10 16.77 -41.15
C GLU A 829 -48.64 16.69 -41.29
N PRO A 830 -49.48 17.17 -40.34
CA PRO A 830 -50.94 17.09 -40.48
C PRO A 830 -51.55 18.03 -41.54
N LEU A 831 -50.76 18.83 -42.25
CA LEU A 831 -51.21 19.66 -43.39
C LEU A 831 -50.94 19.01 -44.75
N PHE A 832 -50.10 17.96 -44.83
CA PHE A 832 -49.81 17.27 -46.09
C PHE A 832 -50.66 16.01 -46.33
N ASP A 833 -51.37 15.52 -45.30
CA ASP A 833 -52.17 14.28 -45.39
C ASP A 833 -53.55 14.50 -46.04
N GLU A 834 -54.04 15.75 -46.14
CA GLU A 834 -55.33 16.09 -46.78
C GLU A 834 -55.24 16.40 -48.29
N GLU A 835 -54.05 16.69 -48.83
CA GLU A 835 -53.90 17.30 -50.18
C GLU A 835 -53.58 16.29 -51.32
N SER A 836 -53.66 14.98 -51.05
CA SER A 836 -53.18 13.91 -51.96
C SER A 836 -54.28 13.06 -52.65
N TRP A 837 -55.55 13.44 -52.54
CA TRP A 837 -56.70 12.63 -53.02
C TRP A 837 -57.49 13.28 -54.18
N GLU A 838 -56.83 13.61 -55.29
CA GLU A 838 -57.54 13.91 -56.54
C GLU A 838 -56.83 13.38 -57.80
N VAL A 839 -57.64 12.92 -58.76
CA VAL A 839 -57.27 12.47 -60.13
C VAL A 839 -56.36 11.23 -60.26
N GLU A 840 -56.98 10.04 -60.36
CA GLU A 840 -56.81 9.20 -61.56
C GLU A 840 -58.05 8.31 -61.75
N GLY A 841 -58.64 8.28 -62.96
CA GLY A 841 -59.99 7.71 -63.13
C GLY A 841 -60.60 7.75 -64.53
N GLN A 842 -59.80 7.65 -65.59
CA GLN A 842 -60.30 7.46 -66.97
C GLN A 842 -59.46 6.42 -67.71
N ASP A 843 -59.99 5.20 -67.82
CA ASP A 843 -59.97 4.36 -69.05
C ASP A 843 -60.59 2.97 -68.77
N LEU A 844 -61.84 2.75 -69.20
CA LEU A 844 -62.49 1.44 -69.38
C LEU A 844 -63.80 1.55 -70.19
#